data_AF-A0A446B057-F1
#
_entry.id   AF-A0A446B057-F1
#
_cell.length_a   1.000
_cell.length_b   1.000
_cell.length_c   1.000
_cell.angle_alpha   90.00
_cell.angle_beta   90.00
_cell.angle_gamma   90.00
#
_symmetry.space_group_name_H-M   'P 1'
#
loop_
_entity.id
_entity.type
_entity.pdbx_description
1 polymer ?
#
loop_
_entity_poly.entity_id
_entity_poly.type
_entity_poly.pdbx_seq_one_letter_code
_entity_poly.pdbx_strand_id
1 'polypeptide(L)'
;MNETPLSVLLHNDLSAIALRVVQAFPDLHNEAREAAKSLLRTEGNLIADPDRIYWHRFSGAASSSRTFTGWEHYGAPVQSMTLTELVMRRFRVSDQDNADLLLLYGGFYTEGPGARRFDETNEVRLDPQKVLNALWQLDFGAAFLRRRTAFWSDHGADVRTLSKLNYLSEALQAGLSGQLNEQQLQLVFDAVGFDSSVMPQLRHFDQAKPPAAGIHIATLSLAGQLSTDVIWLQGAGGQHVLYLPGATPSFQGFSRQQEVAGWLFGWLQAPASSEQLLVHFSGDPQQRQRDQFDSWAKGSLQAFASQVQRAPITGEVFTWMRDNAKRHMETETDAALRTNAELRAQLWVGYLGVASRLLGAVAPAGWPLALLAVAVGTASLALNVEQAVDGDNPEERRAGLLGAILAGVDLLLNLPFLLPLGRGAAQELGQLEGNEIIDEPAATSGLVQGVSTLADGAQYIELKGVPYRVRYDQALRTWLIVPEDNPFAFNGVIPVRLDEQGQWIVLESVCLRGGGQCLGGLTPEPAAAMVDYSPFEAVPGRYEVPEPARPAVLELVSASNRRAIGGDYYDPESPLMEVRDSLEQIRQQLRTDAETFFTRITLPRFRIHPPAASISPQRAFIELFDEHAGVVIGESHDSIASKRWLLENLTPMYAKGVRTLYLEHLMTDLHQADLDLFHRSGRMSAQLRRYLERLDVGQRTDTTGRYSFLELVRKARANDIRVQAVDCVASYQLEGLEVEHPGNPLRQKVMNYYASRIVSAGQAETGAGKWVALVGNTHSNFYKRVPGLAELQGVPGLRLVDAGPGQATGITLDAGEYYLPSMGNPDGIVQGDLRLALQTQDQPVAFRDAITAPPGVIRPGS
;
A
#
# COMPACT_ATOMS: atom_id res chain seq x y z
N MET A 1 1.83 -15.97 -29.09
CA MET A 1 2.07 -17.08 -30.06
C MET A 1 3.59 -17.25 -30.20
N ASN A 2 4.23 -18.42 -30.08
CA ASN A 2 3.84 -19.81 -29.79
C ASN A 2 4.65 -20.28 -28.56
N GLU A 3 3.98 -20.72 -27.50
CA GLU A 3 4.62 -21.36 -26.34
C GLU A 3 5.13 -22.74 -26.74
N THR A 4 6.33 -23.12 -26.30
CA THR A 4 6.76 -24.50 -26.45
C THR A 4 5.83 -25.36 -25.56
N PRO A 5 5.36 -26.55 -26.02
CA PRO A 5 4.44 -27.38 -25.23
C PRO A 5 4.95 -27.65 -23.80
N LEU A 6 6.27 -27.65 -23.60
CA LEU A 6 6.92 -27.89 -22.32
C LEU A 6 6.80 -26.72 -21.32
N SER A 7 6.77 -25.46 -21.75
CA SER A 7 6.63 -24.31 -20.82
C SER A 7 5.21 -24.22 -20.27
N VAL A 8 4.21 -24.51 -21.10
CA VAL A 8 2.78 -24.52 -20.72
C VAL A 8 2.51 -25.63 -19.72
N LEU A 9 3.08 -26.82 -19.96
CA LEU A 9 2.95 -27.95 -19.04
C LEU A 9 3.57 -27.63 -17.67
N LEU A 10 4.77 -27.06 -17.64
CA LEU A 10 5.41 -26.69 -16.37
C LEU A 10 4.64 -25.59 -15.62
N HIS A 11 4.16 -24.56 -16.31
CA HIS A 11 3.33 -23.52 -15.71
C HIS A 11 2.09 -24.14 -15.06
N ASN A 12 1.38 -25.01 -15.78
CA ASN A 12 0.19 -25.68 -15.27
C ASN A 12 0.50 -26.60 -14.08
N ASP A 13 1.59 -27.37 -14.14
CA ASP A 13 1.99 -28.28 -13.07
C ASP A 13 2.32 -27.53 -11.76
N LEU A 14 3.13 -26.47 -11.85
CA LEU A 14 3.48 -25.65 -10.68
C LEU A 14 2.28 -24.85 -10.16
N SER A 15 1.43 -24.35 -11.05
CA SER A 15 0.16 -23.70 -10.68
C SER A 15 -0.77 -24.65 -9.94
N ALA A 16 -0.86 -25.91 -10.39
CA ALA A 16 -1.66 -26.94 -9.73
C ALA A 16 -1.10 -27.30 -8.35
N ILE A 17 0.24 -27.37 -8.20
CA ILE A 17 0.91 -27.56 -6.90
C ILE A 17 0.57 -26.40 -5.95
N ALA A 18 0.73 -25.16 -6.41
CA ALA A 18 0.41 -23.96 -5.65
C ALA A 18 -1.06 -23.95 -5.19
N LEU A 19 -1.99 -24.24 -6.10
CA LEU A 19 -3.43 -24.35 -5.81
C LEU A 19 -3.72 -25.38 -4.73
N ARG A 20 -3.17 -26.60 -4.84
CA ARG A 20 -3.40 -27.67 -3.85
C ARG A 20 -2.90 -27.27 -2.47
N VAL A 21 -1.69 -26.71 -2.39
CA VAL A 21 -1.09 -26.28 -1.12
C VAL A 21 -1.91 -25.17 -0.46
N VAL A 22 -2.28 -24.12 -1.22
CA VAL A 22 -3.06 -22.99 -0.70
C VAL A 22 -4.46 -23.44 -0.25
N GLN A 23 -5.10 -24.34 -0.99
CA GLN A 23 -6.45 -24.83 -0.64
C GLN A 23 -6.45 -25.78 0.56
N ALA A 24 -5.43 -26.63 0.70
CA ALA A 24 -5.34 -27.62 1.77
C ALA A 24 -4.77 -27.05 3.08
N PHE A 25 -4.26 -25.82 3.07
CA PHE A 25 -3.63 -25.22 4.24
C PHE A 25 -4.60 -25.11 5.42
N PRO A 26 -4.21 -25.58 6.63
CA PRO A 26 -5.10 -25.59 7.80
C PRO A 26 -5.34 -24.15 8.30
N ASP A 27 -6.62 -23.73 8.28
CA ASP A 27 -7.03 -22.36 8.55
C ASP A 27 -8.01 -22.21 9.71
N LEU A 28 -7.53 -21.84 10.89
CA LEU A 28 -8.39 -21.78 12.09
C LEU A 28 -9.45 -20.68 12.02
N HIS A 29 -9.18 -19.54 11.38
CA HIS A 29 -10.22 -18.52 11.22
C HIS A 29 -11.33 -19.05 10.32
N ASN A 30 -10.98 -19.70 9.22
CA ASN A 30 -11.96 -20.35 8.35
C ASN A 30 -12.65 -21.54 9.05
N GLU A 31 -11.95 -22.32 9.88
CA GLU A 31 -12.60 -23.35 10.70
C GLU A 31 -13.61 -22.73 11.68
N ALA A 32 -13.24 -21.62 12.34
CA ALA A 32 -14.13 -20.91 13.25
C ALA A 32 -15.33 -20.34 12.51
N ARG A 33 -15.12 -19.85 11.29
CA ARG A 33 -16.17 -19.33 10.40
C ARG A 33 -17.13 -20.43 9.96
N GLU A 34 -16.61 -21.61 9.57
CA GLU A 34 -17.44 -22.75 9.21
C GLU A 34 -18.19 -23.32 10.42
N ALA A 35 -17.55 -23.35 11.60
CA ALA A 35 -18.23 -23.65 12.86
C ALA A 35 -19.33 -22.63 13.18
N ALA A 36 -19.08 -21.33 12.99
CA ALA A 36 -20.07 -20.26 13.15
C ALA A 36 -21.24 -20.40 12.17
N LYS A 37 -20.98 -20.72 10.90
CA LYS A 37 -22.02 -21.06 9.92
C LYS A 37 -22.83 -22.27 10.36
N SER A 38 -22.17 -23.30 10.91
CA SER A 38 -22.87 -24.46 11.47
C SER A 38 -23.79 -24.05 12.63
N LEU A 39 -23.32 -23.20 13.55
CA LEU A 39 -24.12 -22.68 14.66
C LEU A 39 -25.33 -21.87 14.18
N LEU A 40 -25.15 -21.01 13.17
CA LEU A 40 -26.26 -20.27 12.56
C LEU A 40 -27.33 -21.23 12.01
N ARG A 41 -26.91 -22.32 11.35
CA ARG A 41 -27.83 -23.32 10.80
C ARG A 41 -28.51 -24.16 11.88
N THR A 42 -27.77 -24.65 12.87
CA THR A 42 -28.31 -25.60 13.87
C THR A 42 -29.09 -24.89 14.97
N GLU A 43 -28.57 -23.78 15.50
CA GLU A 43 -29.17 -23.08 16.65
C GLU A 43 -30.12 -21.96 16.24
N GLY A 44 -29.85 -21.30 15.10
CA GLY A 44 -30.63 -20.18 14.59
C GLY A 44 -31.57 -20.54 13.43
N ASN A 45 -31.37 -21.68 12.74
CA ASN A 45 -31.99 -21.97 11.44
C ASN A 45 -31.79 -20.82 10.41
N LEU A 46 -30.58 -20.23 10.42
CA LEU A 46 -30.19 -19.09 9.59
C LEU A 46 -29.11 -19.48 8.59
N ILE A 47 -29.15 -18.88 7.40
CA ILE A 47 -28.07 -18.89 6.42
C ILE A 47 -27.63 -17.44 6.25
N ALA A 48 -26.58 -17.06 6.99
CA ALA A 48 -26.02 -15.72 6.98
C ALA A 48 -24.50 -15.78 7.05
N ASP A 49 -23.86 -14.65 6.76
CA ASP A 49 -22.42 -14.50 6.92
C ASP A 49 -22.08 -14.25 8.40
N PRO A 50 -21.40 -15.17 9.11
CA PRO A 50 -21.13 -15.02 10.54
C PRO A 50 -20.22 -13.83 10.88
N ASP A 51 -19.47 -13.31 9.90
CA ASP A 51 -18.63 -12.11 10.07
C ASP A 51 -19.44 -10.80 10.02
N ARG A 52 -20.73 -10.89 9.66
CA ARG A 52 -21.70 -9.77 9.68
C ARG A 52 -22.77 -9.96 10.75
N ILE A 53 -22.64 -10.97 11.59
CA ILE A 53 -23.48 -11.19 12.76
C ILE A 53 -22.64 -10.87 13.99
N TYR A 54 -23.08 -9.93 14.79
CA TYR A 54 -22.34 -9.43 15.94
C TYR A 54 -22.99 -9.88 17.24
N TRP A 55 -22.20 -10.46 18.12
CA TRP A 55 -22.50 -10.54 19.55
C TRP A 55 -22.11 -9.23 20.22
N HIS A 56 -23.11 -8.54 20.78
CA HIS A 56 -22.91 -7.33 21.58
C HIS A 56 -23.24 -7.58 23.04
N ARG A 57 -22.49 -6.93 23.94
CA ARG A 57 -22.80 -6.83 25.37
C ARG A 57 -22.99 -5.37 25.76
N PHE A 58 -23.93 -5.11 26.66
CA PHE A 58 -24.31 -3.77 27.12
C PHE A 58 -24.26 -3.67 28.65
N SER A 59 -24.15 -2.45 29.15
CA SER A 59 -24.23 -2.14 30.59
C SER A 59 -25.66 -1.93 31.09
N GLY A 60 -26.62 -1.77 30.18
CA GLY A 60 -28.04 -1.55 30.48
C GLY A 60 -28.96 -2.15 29.42
N ALA A 61 -30.22 -2.34 29.79
CA ALA A 61 -31.25 -2.94 28.95
C ALA A 61 -32.61 -2.30 29.23
N ALA A 62 -33.43 -2.15 28.20
CA ALA A 62 -34.83 -1.76 28.31
C ALA A 62 -35.72 -2.92 27.87
N SER A 63 -36.82 -3.17 28.58
CA SER A 63 -37.73 -4.25 28.22
C SER A 63 -38.50 -3.91 26.94
N SER A 64 -38.58 -4.87 26.01
CA SER A 64 -39.37 -4.75 24.79
C SER A 64 -40.07 -6.07 24.49
N SER A 65 -41.38 -6.04 24.29
CA SER A 65 -42.15 -7.23 23.90
C SER A 65 -42.03 -7.58 22.41
N ARG A 66 -41.33 -6.75 21.63
CA ARG A 66 -41.16 -6.92 20.18
C ARG A 66 -39.86 -7.62 19.81
N THR A 67 -38.86 -7.60 20.71
CA THR A 67 -37.55 -8.21 20.47
C THR A 67 -37.55 -9.69 20.86
N PHE A 68 -36.71 -10.47 20.20
CA PHE A 68 -36.51 -11.90 20.40
C PHE A 68 -36.02 -12.22 21.83
N THR A 69 -35.13 -11.40 22.37
CA THR A 69 -34.58 -11.60 23.73
C THR A 69 -35.50 -11.06 24.83
N GLY A 70 -36.51 -10.24 24.47
CA GLY A 70 -37.33 -9.49 25.41
C GLY A 70 -36.71 -8.16 25.88
N TRP A 71 -35.53 -7.81 25.35
CA TRP A 71 -34.76 -6.63 25.69
C TRP A 71 -34.31 -5.86 24.43
N GLU A 72 -34.18 -4.55 24.54
CA GLU A 72 -33.55 -3.66 23.56
C GLU A 72 -32.45 -2.83 24.24
N HIS A 73 -31.49 -2.35 23.46
CA HIS A 73 -30.32 -1.62 23.96
C HIS A 73 -30.04 -0.36 23.16
N TYR A 74 -29.36 0.58 23.82
CA TYR A 74 -29.08 1.91 23.32
C TYR A 74 -27.62 2.30 23.58
N GLY A 75 -27.01 3.00 22.62
CA GLY A 75 -25.62 3.44 22.70
C GLY A 75 -24.60 2.34 22.41
N ALA A 76 -23.33 2.67 22.57
CA ALA A 76 -22.23 1.77 22.21
C ALA A 76 -22.18 0.54 23.14
N PRO A 77 -22.00 -0.68 22.58
CA PRO A 77 -21.82 -1.87 23.39
C PRO A 77 -20.50 -1.82 24.16
N VAL A 78 -20.47 -2.37 25.38
CA VAL A 78 -19.25 -2.52 26.18
C VAL A 78 -18.34 -3.64 25.66
N GLN A 79 -18.87 -4.51 24.82
CA GLN A 79 -18.12 -5.55 24.11
C GLN A 79 -18.84 -5.86 22.80
N SER A 80 -18.09 -5.94 21.72
CA SER A 80 -18.60 -6.31 20.40
C SER A 80 -17.65 -7.29 19.72
N MET A 81 -18.20 -8.37 19.17
CA MET A 81 -17.46 -9.40 18.44
C MET A 81 -18.35 -9.96 17.34
N THR A 82 -17.79 -10.32 16.19
CA THR A 82 -18.49 -11.14 15.21
C THR A 82 -18.77 -12.54 15.76
N LEU A 83 -19.69 -13.29 15.14
CA LEU A 83 -19.98 -14.66 15.55
C LEU A 83 -18.76 -15.57 15.34
N THR A 84 -17.98 -15.35 14.29
CA THR A 84 -16.70 -16.03 14.06
C THR A 84 -15.72 -15.77 15.20
N GLU A 85 -15.55 -14.52 15.61
CA GLU A 85 -14.72 -14.16 16.77
C GLU A 85 -15.25 -14.77 18.07
N LEU A 86 -16.58 -14.87 18.24
CA LEU A 86 -17.19 -15.51 19.40
C LEU A 86 -16.92 -17.02 19.43
N VAL A 87 -16.93 -17.70 18.28
CA VAL A 87 -16.45 -19.08 18.20
C VAL A 87 -15.00 -19.14 18.67
N MET A 88 -14.12 -18.24 18.22
CA MET A 88 -12.70 -18.32 18.59
C MET A 88 -12.43 -17.99 20.06
N ARG A 89 -13.01 -16.89 20.58
CA ARG A 89 -12.71 -16.37 21.94
C ARG A 89 -13.58 -16.97 23.04
N ARG A 90 -14.71 -17.59 22.65
CA ARG A 90 -15.76 -18.11 23.55
C ARG A 90 -16.40 -17.02 24.43
N PHE A 91 -17.47 -17.39 25.12
CA PHE A 91 -18.06 -16.57 26.19
C PHE A 91 -17.15 -16.53 27.44
N ARG A 92 -17.43 -15.58 28.35
CA ARG A 92 -16.71 -15.45 29.63
C ARG A 92 -17.00 -16.66 30.52
N VAL A 93 -16.07 -17.00 31.42
CA VAL A 93 -16.27 -18.10 32.38
C VAL A 93 -17.56 -17.89 33.18
N SER A 94 -17.74 -16.66 33.67
CA SER A 94 -18.89 -16.24 34.46
C SER A 94 -20.23 -16.36 33.73
N ASP A 95 -20.23 -16.41 32.40
CA ASP A 95 -21.45 -16.58 31.61
C ASP A 95 -21.97 -18.01 31.65
N GLN A 96 -21.14 -18.99 32.06
CA GLN A 96 -21.57 -20.37 32.28
C GLN A 96 -22.47 -20.47 33.50
N ASP A 97 -22.08 -19.78 34.57
CA ASP A 97 -22.84 -19.75 35.83
C ASP A 97 -24.05 -18.81 35.76
N ASN A 98 -24.05 -17.85 34.83
CA ASN A 98 -25.09 -16.82 34.67
C ASN A 98 -25.59 -16.71 33.21
N ALA A 99 -25.91 -17.85 32.60
CA ALA A 99 -26.28 -17.90 31.18
C ALA A 99 -27.58 -17.13 30.88
N ASP A 100 -28.45 -16.95 31.86
CA ASP A 100 -29.67 -16.14 31.80
C ASP A 100 -29.37 -14.65 31.59
N LEU A 101 -28.26 -14.14 32.14
CA LEU A 101 -27.85 -12.75 31.96
C LEU A 101 -27.37 -12.43 30.53
N LEU A 102 -27.07 -13.46 29.71
CA LEU A 102 -26.70 -13.25 28.31
C LEU A 102 -27.84 -12.67 27.48
N LEU A 103 -29.09 -13.06 27.76
CA LEU A 103 -30.27 -12.51 27.10
C LEU A 103 -30.61 -11.11 27.60
N LEU A 104 -30.28 -10.81 28.86
CA LEU A 104 -30.57 -9.51 29.48
C LEU A 104 -29.55 -8.43 29.06
N TYR A 105 -28.26 -8.75 29.04
CA TYR A 105 -27.19 -7.77 28.78
C TYR A 105 -26.51 -7.99 27.44
N GLY A 106 -27.05 -8.82 26.56
CA GLY A 106 -26.48 -9.06 25.25
C GLY A 106 -27.48 -9.62 24.24
N GLY A 107 -27.03 -9.68 23.00
CA GLY A 107 -27.81 -10.19 21.88
C GLY A 107 -26.98 -10.29 20.61
N PHE A 108 -27.55 -10.95 19.61
CA PHE A 108 -26.97 -11.01 18.28
C PHE A 108 -27.67 -10.00 17.36
N TYR A 109 -26.89 -9.28 16.56
CA TYR A 109 -27.38 -8.22 15.69
C TYR A 109 -26.67 -8.23 14.34
N THR A 110 -27.31 -7.69 13.30
CA THR A 110 -26.70 -7.51 11.97
C THR A 110 -25.87 -6.23 11.87
N GLU A 111 -26.08 -5.29 12.80
CA GLU A 111 -25.37 -4.01 12.84
C GLU A 111 -24.17 -4.07 13.79
N GLY A 112 -23.07 -3.40 13.39
CA GLY A 112 -21.84 -3.31 14.18
C GLY A 112 -21.94 -2.37 15.40
N PRO A 113 -20.85 -2.18 16.16
CA PRO A 113 -20.85 -1.41 17.41
C PRO A 113 -21.17 0.09 17.25
N GLY A 114 -21.10 0.63 16.02
CA GLY A 114 -21.43 2.02 15.71
C GLY A 114 -22.93 2.34 15.63
N ALA A 115 -23.81 1.32 15.69
CA ALA A 115 -25.25 1.54 15.70
C ALA A 115 -25.71 2.18 17.02
N ARG A 116 -26.70 3.08 16.92
CA ARG A 116 -27.22 3.82 18.09
C ARG A 116 -28.30 3.05 18.86
N ARG A 117 -28.93 2.06 18.23
CA ARG A 117 -30.04 1.27 18.78
C ARG A 117 -29.95 -0.18 18.32
N PHE A 118 -30.24 -1.08 19.23
CA PHE A 118 -30.23 -2.52 19.04
C PHE A 118 -31.58 -3.07 19.52
N ASP A 119 -32.46 -3.36 18.56
CA ASP A 119 -33.87 -3.69 18.78
C ASP A 119 -34.37 -4.68 17.72
N GLU A 120 -35.69 -4.82 17.57
CA GLU A 120 -36.28 -5.80 16.66
C GLU A 120 -35.96 -5.55 15.17
N THR A 121 -35.43 -4.36 14.83
CA THR A 121 -35.14 -3.97 13.45
C THR A 121 -33.80 -4.52 12.94
N ASN A 122 -32.89 -4.88 13.85
CA ASN A 122 -31.56 -5.40 13.52
C ASN A 122 -31.15 -6.61 14.36
N GLU A 123 -32.06 -7.17 15.16
CA GLU A 123 -31.82 -8.40 15.90
C GLU A 123 -31.65 -9.63 15.00
N VAL A 124 -30.83 -10.55 15.48
CA VAL A 124 -30.64 -11.87 14.90
C VAL A 124 -31.22 -12.86 15.90
N ARG A 125 -32.18 -13.66 15.46
CA ARG A 125 -32.93 -14.62 16.29
C ARG A 125 -32.09 -15.85 16.61
N LEU A 126 -31.01 -15.64 17.34
CA LEU A 126 -30.05 -16.63 17.78
C LEU A 126 -29.97 -16.56 19.30
N ASP A 127 -30.24 -17.69 19.96
CA ASP A 127 -30.27 -17.76 21.43
C ASP A 127 -28.83 -17.85 21.99
N PRO A 128 -28.35 -16.85 22.75
CA PRO A 128 -27.00 -16.84 23.31
C PRO A 128 -26.70 -18.03 24.21
N GLN A 129 -27.69 -18.57 24.93
CA GLN A 129 -27.52 -19.73 25.80
C GLN A 129 -27.36 -21.02 24.97
N LYS A 130 -28.08 -21.15 23.86
CA LYS A 130 -27.88 -22.27 22.93
C LYS A 130 -26.51 -22.21 22.27
N VAL A 131 -26.09 -21.03 21.84
CA VAL A 131 -24.73 -20.82 21.28
C VAL A 131 -23.67 -21.16 22.33
N LEU A 132 -23.81 -20.71 23.57
CA LEU A 132 -22.91 -21.05 24.68
C LEU A 132 -22.76 -22.58 24.84
N ASN A 133 -23.89 -23.30 24.87
CA ASN A 133 -23.90 -24.76 25.02
C ASN A 133 -23.28 -25.47 23.82
N ALA A 134 -23.57 -25.02 22.60
CA ALA A 134 -23.03 -25.60 21.38
C ALA A 134 -21.52 -25.39 21.27
N LEU A 135 -21.02 -24.21 21.67
CA LEU A 135 -19.57 -23.92 21.72
C LEU A 135 -18.83 -24.81 22.72
N TRP A 136 -19.48 -25.27 23.78
CA TRP A 136 -18.90 -26.19 24.77
C TRP A 136 -18.70 -27.61 24.22
N GLN A 137 -19.62 -28.07 23.37
CA GLN A 137 -19.53 -29.39 22.74
C GLN A 137 -18.54 -29.42 21.55
N LEU A 138 -18.08 -28.25 21.11
CA LEU A 138 -17.25 -28.12 19.92
C LEU A 138 -15.76 -28.35 20.25
N ASP A 139 -15.25 -29.53 19.90
CA ASP A 139 -13.83 -29.89 20.02
C ASP A 139 -13.00 -29.32 18.84
N PHE A 140 -12.84 -28.00 18.89
CA PHE A 140 -12.16 -27.21 17.88
C PHE A 140 -10.68 -27.59 17.74
N GLY A 141 -10.01 -27.76 18.88
CA GLY A 141 -8.57 -28.04 18.92
C GLY A 141 -8.24 -29.37 18.25
N ALA A 142 -8.97 -30.43 18.57
CA ALA A 142 -8.71 -31.73 17.96
C ALA A 142 -9.00 -31.75 16.44
N ALA A 143 -10.01 -31.00 15.98
CA ALA A 143 -10.30 -30.86 14.55
C ALA A 143 -9.16 -30.18 13.78
N PHE A 144 -8.66 -29.06 14.32
CA PHE A 144 -7.53 -28.35 13.73
C PHE A 144 -6.25 -29.21 13.71
N LEU A 145 -5.92 -29.88 14.83
CA LEU A 145 -4.73 -30.74 14.94
C LEU A 145 -4.75 -31.91 13.94
N ARG A 146 -5.93 -32.51 13.68
CA ARG A 146 -6.08 -33.54 12.64
C ARG A 146 -5.78 -32.98 11.25
N ARG A 147 -6.33 -31.81 10.92
CA ARG A 147 -6.14 -31.18 9.60
C ARG A 147 -4.70 -30.71 9.40
N ARG A 148 -4.06 -30.15 10.44
CA ARG A 148 -2.62 -29.84 10.50
C ARG A 148 -1.75 -31.05 10.15
N THR A 149 -2.06 -32.20 10.74
CA THR A 149 -1.31 -33.45 10.56
C THR A 149 -1.49 -33.99 9.14
N ALA A 150 -2.72 -34.00 8.63
CA ALA A 150 -3.03 -34.40 7.26
C ALA A 150 -2.33 -33.49 6.23
N PHE A 151 -2.34 -32.17 6.43
CA PHE A 151 -1.68 -31.23 5.53
C PHE A 151 -0.19 -31.54 5.34
N TRP A 152 0.57 -31.71 6.43
CA TRP A 152 2.01 -32.00 6.30
C TRP A 152 2.30 -33.38 5.74
N SER A 153 1.43 -34.36 6.00
CA SER A 153 1.49 -35.69 5.38
C SER A 153 1.30 -35.62 3.87
N ASP A 154 0.26 -34.91 3.43
CA ASP A 154 -0.24 -34.99 2.06
C ASP A 154 0.41 -33.95 1.14
N HIS A 155 0.83 -32.81 1.70
CA HIS A 155 1.34 -31.65 0.95
C HIS A 155 2.77 -31.23 1.32
N GLY A 156 3.46 -31.93 2.22
CA GLY A 156 4.83 -31.56 2.62
C GLY A 156 5.83 -31.55 1.45
N ALA A 157 5.68 -32.45 0.47
CA ALA A 157 6.52 -32.45 -0.73
C ALA A 157 6.21 -31.29 -1.69
N ASP A 158 4.93 -30.91 -1.78
CA ASP A 158 4.49 -29.75 -2.56
C ASP A 158 5.04 -28.46 -1.94
N VAL A 159 4.99 -28.31 -0.60
CA VAL A 159 5.60 -27.18 0.12
C VAL A 159 7.09 -27.06 -0.21
N ARG A 160 7.85 -28.16 -0.10
CA ARG A 160 9.28 -28.18 -0.45
C ARG A 160 9.56 -27.69 -1.87
N THR A 161 8.72 -28.12 -2.82
CA THR A 161 8.82 -27.74 -4.24
C THR A 161 8.61 -26.24 -4.41
N LEU A 162 7.61 -25.67 -3.73
CA LEU A 162 7.33 -24.24 -3.80
C LEU A 162 8.39 -23.40 -3.05
N SER A 163 8.97 -23.88 -1.94
CA SER A 163 10.10 -23.19 -1.27
C SER A 163 11.30 -23.05 -2.20
N LYS A 164 11.61 -24.10 -2.98
CA LYS A 164 12.67 -24.07 -4.00
C LYS A 164 12.36 -23.09 -5.14
N LEU A 165 11.11 -23.09 -5.59
CA LEU A 165 10.64 -22.14 -6.60
C LEU A 165 10.83 -20.70 -6.12
N ASN A 166 10.43 -20.40 -4.89
CA ASN A 166 10.56 -19.06 -4.34
C ASN A 166 12.02 -18.64 -4.22
N TYR A 167 12.86 -19.50 -3.62
CA TYR A 167 14.30 -19.27 -3.50
C TYR A 167 14.96 -18.90 -4.83
N LEU A 168 14.64 -19.62 -5.91
CA LEU A 168 15.17 -19.35 -7.24
C LEU A 168 14.61 -18.05 -7.84
N SER A 169 13.35 -17.73 -7.56
CA SER A 169 12.68 -16.52 -8.04
C SER A 169 13.30 -15.27 -7.39
N GLU A 170 13.47 -15.28 -6.08
CA GLU A 170 14.10 -14.21 -5.32
C GLU A 170 15.58 -14.05 -5.67
N ALA A 171 16.30 -15.15 -5.89
CA ALA A 171 17.68 -15.11 -6.36
C ALA A 171 17.80 -14.41 -7.71
N LEU A 172 16.88 -14.71 -8.63
CA LEU A 172 16.84 -14.06 -9.92
C LEU A 172 16.56 -12.56 -9.75
N GLN A 173 15.60 -12.17 -8.91
CA GLN A 173 15.34 -10.75 -8.62
C GLN A 173 16.58 -10.04 -8.06
N ALA A 174 17.27 -10.65 -7.10
CA ALA A 174 18.50 -10.11 -6.51
C ALA A 174 19.65 -10.01 -7.54
N GLY A 175 19.71 -10.93 -8.50
CA GLY A 175 20.62 -10.83 -9.64
C GLY A 175 20.25 -9.70 -10.59
N LEU A 176 18.96 -9.55 -10.91
CA LEU A 176 18.45 -8.51 -11.81
C LEU A 176 18.60 -7.10 -11.22
N SER A 177 18.53 -6.95 -9.89
CA SER A 177 18.71 -5.69 -9.18
C SER A 177 20.18 -5.31 -8.96
N GLY A 178 21.13 -6.18 -9.31
CA GLY A 178 22.56 -5.99 -9.05
C GLY A 178 22.99 -6.25 -7.61
N GLN A 179 22.09 -6.75 -6.76
CA GLN A 179 22.39 -7.10 -5.37
C GLN A 179 23.28 -8.33 -5.24
N LEU A 180 23.07 -9.33 -6.10
CA LEU A 180 24.00 -10.45 -6.28
C LEU A 180 24.78 -10.25 -7.57
N ASN A 181 26.11 -10.35 -7.47
CA ASN A 181 26.94 -10.42 -8.65
C ASN A 181 26.84 -11.80 -9.33
N GLU A 182 27.41 -11.93 -10.53
CA GLU A 182 27.31 -13.16 -11.33
C GLU A 182 27.81 -14.41 -10.59
N GLN A 183 28.95 -14.32 -9.90
CA GLN A 183 29.53 -15.45 -9.18
C GLN A 183 28.66 -15.88 -7.99
N GLN A 184 28.02 -14.91 -7.32
CA GLN A 184 27.12 -15.15 -6.20
C GLN A 184 25.78 -15.73 -6.67
N LEU A 185 25.23 -15.23 -7.78
CA LEU A 185 24.02 -15.78 -8.38
C LEU A 185 24.23 -17.22 -8.87
N GLN A 186 25.37 -17.51 -9.49
CA GLN A 186 25.71 -18.87 -9.91
C GLN A 186 25.88 -19.80 -8.69
N LEU A 187 26.52 -19.32 -7.61
CA LEU A 187 26.61 -20.06 -6.34
C LEU A 187 25.22 -20.44 -5.81
N VAL A 188 24.25 -19.52 -5.88
CA VAL A 188 22.87 -19.77 -5.46
C VAL A 188 22.22 -20.89 -6.27
N PHE A 189 22.38 -20.89 -7.60
CA PHE A 189 21.84 -21.95 -8.46
C PHE A 189 22.53 -23.31 -8.25
N ASP A 190 23.87 -23.31 -8.17
CA ASP A 190 24.67 -24.52 -7.99
C ASP A 190 24.45 -25.18 -6.61
N ALA A 191 24.17 -24.38 -5.58
CA ALA A 191 23.85 -24.86 -4.24
C ALA A 191 22.61 -25.76 -4.22
N VAL A 192 21.68 -25.57 -5.15
CA VAL A 192 20.41 -26.30 -5.21
C VAL A 192 20.27 -27.18 -6.45
N GLY A 193 21.39 -27.39 -7.17
CA GLY A 193 21.46 -28.22 -8.37
C GLY A 193 20.55 -27.74 -9.51
N PHE A 194 20.34 -26.43 -9.61
CA PHE A 194 19.55 -25.81 -10.67
C PHE A 194 20.47 -25.35 -11.80
N ASP A 195 20.31 -25.95 -12.98
CA ASP A 195 21.05 -25.55 -14.18
C ASP A 195 20.25 -24.46 -14.91
N SER A 196 20.69 -23.21 -14.76
CA SER A 196 20.07 -22.03 -15.37
C SER A 196 20.19 -21.98 -16.89
N SER A 197 21.03 -22.83 -17.49
CA SER A 197 21.22 -22.92 -18.94
C SER A 197 20.18 -23.82 -19.63
N VAL A 198 19.46 -24.64 -18.85
CA VAL A 198 18.48 -25.60 -19.35
C VAL A 198 17.06 -25.10 -19.11
N MET A 199 16.17 -25.37 -20.05
CA MET A 199 14.75 -25.09 -19.89
C MET A 199 14.21 -25.74 -18.59
N PRO A 200 13.61 -24.97 -17.67
CA PRO A 200 13.05 -25.52 -16.44
C PRO A 200 12.04 -26.63 -16.72
N GLN A 201 12.01 -27.65 -15.86
CA GLN A 201 11.06 -28.77 -15.87
C GLN A 201 10.68 -29.09 -14.43
N LEU A 202 9.54 -29.76 -14.21
CA LEU A 202 9.05 -30.05 -12.85
C LEU A 202 10.09 -30.81 -12.02
N ARG A 203 10.82 -31.74 -12.66
CA ARG A 203 11.94 -32.50 -12.07
C ARG A 203 13.05 -31.65 -11.45
N HIS A 204 13.20 -30.40 -11.87
CA HIS A 204 14.20 -29.49 -11.31
C HIS A 204 13.76 -28.91 -9.95
N PHE A 205 12.46 -28.97 -9.65
CA PHE A 205 11.86 -28.47 -8.42
C PHE A 205 11.49 -29.61 -7.45
N ASP A 206 10.84 -30.67 -7.95
CA ASP A 206 10.27 -31.76 -7.14
C ASP A 206 11.30 -32.85 -6.72
N GLN A 207 12.49 -32.89 -7.34
CA GLN A 207 13.59 -33.78 -6.96
C GLN A 207 14.63 -33.08 -6.09
N ALA A 208 15.06 -33.78 -5.05
CA ALA A 208 16.22 -33.42 -4.24
C ALA A 208 17.51 -33.68 -5.01
N LYS A 209 18.38 -32.68 -5.12
CA LYS A 209 19.73 -32.81 -5.67
C LYS A 209 20.76 -32.31 -4.65
N PRO A 210 21.91 -32.98 -4.51
CA PRO A 210 22.98 -32.47 -3.67
C PRO A 210 23.59 -31.19 -4.27
N PRO A 211 24.18 -30.31 -3.44
CA PRO A 211 24.94 -29.16 -3.91
C PRO A 211 26.13 -29.62 -4.78
N ALA A 212 26.55 -28.75 -5.71
CA ALA A 212 27.76 -28.99 -6.49
C ALA A 212 29.01 -29.10 -5.58
N ALA A 213 30.05 -29.77 -6.07
CA ALA A 213 31.25 -30.04 -5.29
C ALA A 213 31.92 -28.73 -4.82
N GLY A 214 32.31 -28.67 -3.55
CA GLY A 214 32.95 -27.49 -2.94
C GLY A 214 31.99 -26.40 -2.46
N ILE A 215 30.67 -26.62 -2.55
CA ILE A 215 29.65 -25.74 -1.96
C ILE A 215 29.23 -26.29 -0.60
N HIS A 216 29.24 -25.43 0.41
CA HIS A 216 28.81 -25.77 1.77
C HIS A 216 27.59 -24.94 2.17
N ILE A 217 26.53 -25.64 2.59
CA ILE A 217 25.27 -25.04 3.03
C ILE A 217 25.18 -25.14 4.56
N ALA A 218 24.92 -24.00 5.20
CA ALA A 218 24.75 -23.89 6.64
C ALA A 218 23.53 -23.01 6.96
N THR A 219 23.06 -23.05 8.20
CA THR A 219 22.16 -22.04 8.77
C THR A 219 22.95 -21.08 9.65
N LEU A 220 22.38 -19.90 9.88
CA LEU A 220 22.90 -18.91 10.82
C LEU A 220 22.66 -19.39 12.26
N SER A 221 23.68 -19.24 13.10
CA SER A 221 23.58 -19.45 14.55
C SER A 221 24.03 -18.18 15.27
N LEU A 222 23.21 -17.68 16.19
CA LEU A 222 23.52 -16.54 17.05
C LEU A 222 23.55 -17.00 18.51
N ALA A 223 24.71 -16.89 19.16
CA ALA A 223 24.92 -17.31 20.54
C ALA A 223 24.46 -18.76 20.82
N GLY A 224 24.62 -19.65 19.85
CA GLY A 224 24.24 -21.06 19.94
C GLY A 224 22.76 -21.36 19.61
N GLN A 225 21.94 -20.34 19.35
CA GLN A 225 20.58 -20.53 18.83
C GLN A 225 20.62 -20.63 17.30
N LEU A 226 20.09 -21.72 16.77
CA LEU A 226 20.00 -21.96 15.33
C LEU A 226 18.81 -21.20 14.74
N SER A 227 19.02 -20.58 13.58
CA SER A 227 17.91 -20.06 12.79
C SER A 227 17.07 -21.21 12.21
N THR A 228 15.76 -20.96 12.11
CA THR A 228 14.75 -21.89 11.62
C THR A 228 14.72 -21.99 10.09
N ASP A 229 15.20 -20.99 9.36
CA ASP A 229 14.98 -20.86 7.92
C ASP A 229 16.09 -20.13 7.13
N VAL A 230 17.02 -19.42 7.79
CA VAL A 230 18.12 -18.69 7.11
C VAL A 230 19.09 -19.67 6.46
N ILE A 231 19.44 -19.42 5.19
CA ILE A 231 20.40 -20.23 4.44
C ILE A 231 21.69 -19.41 4.24
N TRP A 232 22.81 -19.99 4.65
CA TRP A 232 24.15 -19.45 4.47
C TRP A 232 24.99 -20.35 3.56
N LEU A 233 25.17 -19.91 2.32
CA LEU A 233 26.00 -20.54 1.31
C LEU A 233 27.45 -20.09 1.40
N GLN A 234 28.36 -21.03 1.19
CA GLN A 234 29.78 -20.78 0.94
C GLN A 234 30.18 -21.51 -0.34
N GLY A 235 30.71 -20.78 -1.31
CA GLY A 235 31.23 -21.34 -2.55
C GLY A 235 32.71 -21.70 -2.47
N ALA A 236 33.18 -22.47 -3.46
CA ALA A 236 34.56 -22.92 -3.55
C ALA A 236 35.59 -21.79 -3.71
N GLY A 237 35.17 -20.64 -4.24
CA GLY A 237 36.00 -19.43 -4.40
C GLY A 237 36.09 -18.56 -3.14
N GLY A 238 35.48 -18.97 -2.02
CA GLY A 238 35.49 -18.21 -0.75
C GLY A 238 34.38 -17.16 -0.63
N GLN A 239 33.57 -16.97 -1.67
CA GLN A 239 32.39 -16.10 -1.63
C GLN A 239 31.27 -16.71 -0.78
N HIS A 240 30.47 -15.83 -0.16
CA HIS A 240 29.35 -16.20 0.69
C HIS A 240 28.07 -15.53 0.21
N VAL A 241 26.94 -16.22 0.39
CA VAL A 241 25.61 -15.67 0.17
C VAL A 241 24.74 -16.03 1.37
N LEU A 242 24.05 -15.04 1.92
CA LEU A 242 23.06 -15.20 2.98
C LEU A 242 21.67 -14.99 2.38
N TYR A 243 20.76 -15.90 2.67
CA TYR A 243 19.36 -15.86 2.27
C TYR A 243 18.49 -15.85 3.52
N LEU A 244 17.73 -14.76 3.69
CA LEU A 244 16.74 -14.55 4.73
C LEU A 244 15.37 -14.55 4.06
N PRO A 245 14.65 -15.69 4.06
CA PRO A 245 13.36 -15.80 3.37
C PRO A 245 12.40 -14.69 3.82
N GLY A 246 11.86 -13.93 2.86
CA GLY A 246 10.89 -12.88 3.16
C GLY A 246 11.43 -11.56 3.71
N ALA A 247 12.74 -11.47 3.96
CA ALA A 247 13.35 -10.21 4.35
C ALA A 247 13.53 -9.27 3.15
N THR A 248 13.67 -7.97 3.38
CA THR A 248 14.01 -7.00 2.33
C THR A 248 15.30 -6.27 2.68
N PRO A 249 16.42 -6.56 1.99
CA PRO A 249 16.54 -7.56 0.93
C PRO A 249 16.62 -9.01 1.44
N SER A 250 16.16 -9.98 0.63
CA SER A 250 16.16 -11.41 1.02
C SER A 250 17.47 -12.12 0.74
N PHE A 251 18.25 -11.67 -0.25
CA PHE A 251 19.57 -12.20 -0.56
C PHE A 251 20.65 -11.14 -0.35
N GLN A 252 21.75 -11.51 0.31
CA GLN A 252 22.92 -10.66 0.42
C GLN A 252 24.20 -11.45 0.11
N GLY A 253 24.98 -10.93 -0.86
CA GLY A 253 26.27 -11.48 -1.24
C GLY A 253 27.43 -10.83 -0.48
N PHE A 254 28.46 -11.64 -0.20
CA PHE A 254 29.69 -11.22 0.49
C PHE A 254 30.92 -11.86 -0.13
N SER A 255 32.06 -11.17 -0.05
CA SER A 255 33.34 -11.68 -0.53
C SER A 255 34.06 -12.50 0.53
N ARG A 256 33.82 -12.20 1.82
CA ARG A 256 34.47 -12.87 2.96
C ARG A 256 33.48 -13.14 4.09
N GLN A 257 33.70 -14.22 4.83
CA GLN A 257 32.85 -14.59 5.97
C GLN A 257 32.75 -13.46 7.03
N GLN A 258 33.82 -12.70 7.25
CA GLN A 258 33.88 -11.63 8.26
C GLN A 258 32.90 -10.47 7.95
N GLU A 259 32.56 -10.26 6.67
CA GLU A 259 31.65 -9.19 6.24
C GLU A 259 30.20 -9.50 6.66
N VAL A 260 29.85 -10.78 6.82
CA VAL A 260 28.50 -11.20 7.25
C VAL A 260 28.18 -10.69 8.65
N ALA A 261 29.12 -10.83 9.59
CA ALA A 261 28.92 -10.33 10.96
C ALA A 261 28.81 -8.80 11.01
N GLY A 262 29.55 -8.09 10.15
CA GLY A 262 29.44 -6.63 10.00
C GLY A 262 28.05 -6.19 9.51
N TRP A 263 27.53 -6.89 8.51
CA TRP A 263 26.20 -6.63 7.97
C TRP A 263 25.09 -6.94 8.96
N LEU A 264 25.15 -8.09 9.63
CA LEU A 264 24.20 -8.47 10.69
C LEU A 264 24.27 -7.50 11.88
N PHE A 265 25.46 -6.98 12.22
CA PHE A 265 25.60 -5.96 13.26
C PHE A 265 24.91 -4.66 12.87
N GLY A 266 25.00 -4.26 11.60
CA GLY A 266 24.22 -3.14 11.06
C GLY A 266 22.70 -3.38 11.16
N TRP A 267 22.25 -4.62 10.92
CA TRP A 267 20.85 -5.00 11.12
C TRP A 267 20.41 -4.88 12.58
N LEU A 268 21.26 -5.27 13.54
CA LEU A 268 20.96 -5.10 14.96
C LEU A 268 20.81 -3.64 15.39
N GLN A 269 21.50 -2.72 14.70
CA GLN A 269 21.41 -1.29 15.00
C GLN A 269 20.12 -0.64 14.48
N ALA A 270 19.36 -1.36 13.64
CA ALA A 270 18.09 -0.90 13.11
C ALA A 270 16.93 -1.68 13.72
N PRO A 271 16.01 -1.07 14.49
CA PRO A 271 14.94 -1.79 15.18
C PRO A 271 14.11 -2.72 14.27
N ALA A 272 13.74 -2.24 13.07
CA ALA A 272 12.98 -3.03 12.11
C ALA A 272 13.76 -4.24 11.56
N SER A 273 15.04 -4.06 11.23
CA SER A 273 15.91 -5.16 10.78
C SER A 273 16.28 -6.11 11.92
N SER A 274 16.39 -5.60 13.15
CA SER A 274 16.64 -6.39 14.35
C SER A 274 15.45 -7.32 14.64
N GLU A 275 14.23 -6.80 14.58
CA GLU A 275 13.01 -7.62 14.69
C GLU A 275 12.89 -8.60 13.51
N GLN A 276 13.16 -8.17 12.27
CA GLN A 276 13.22 -9.09 11.10
C GLN A 276 14.30 -10.17 11.22
N LEU A 277 15.41 -9.90 11.91
CA LEU A 277 16.43 -10.91 12.16
C LEU A 277 16.00 -11.87 13.28
N LEU A 278 15.36 -11.34 14.32
CA LEU A 278 14.99 -12.07 15.53
C LEU A 278 13.93 -13.15 15.26
N VAL A 279 13.00 -12.87 14.36
CA VAL A 279 11.95 -13.80 13.93
C VAL A 279 12.46 -15.07 13.24
N HIS A 280 13.65 -15.02 12.64
CA HIS A 280 14.32 -16.19 12.07
C HIS A 280 14.87 -17.15 13.14
N PHE A 281 14.79 -16.81 14.43
CA PHE A 281 15.21 -17.65 15.55
C PHE A 281 14.04 -18.06 16.46
N SER A 282 13.03 -17.20 16.59
CA SER A 282 11.84 -17.45 17.40
C SER A 282 10.62 -16.78 16.79
N GLY A 283 9.52 -17.52 16.62
CA GLY A 283 8.25 -16.94 16.14
C GLY A 283 7.68 -15.92 17.12
N ASP A 284 7.75 -16.21 18.42
CA ASP A 284 7.38 -15.26 19.49
C ASP A 284 8.62 -14.92 20.32
N PRO A 285 9.41 -13.90 19.95
CA PRO A 285 10.57 -13.51 20.71
C PRO A 285 10.18 -13.00 22.10
N GLN A 286 10.69 -13.67 23.13
CA GLN A 286 10.49 -13.22 24.51
C GLN A 286 11.26 -11.91 24.74
N GLN A 287 10.80 -11.08 25.70
CA GLN A 287 11.50 -9.84 26.05
C GLN A 287 13.00 -10.06 26.33
N ARG A 288 13.35 -11.19 26.97
CA ARG A 288 14.75 -11.56 27.22
C ARG A 288 15.59 -11.68 25.95
N GLN A 289 15.01 -12.15 24.84
CA GLN A 289 15.70 -12.27 23.54
C GLN A 289 15.85 -10.89 22.88
N ARG A 290 14.84 -10.01 23.00
CA ARG A 290 14.94 -8.61 22.56
C ARG A 290 16.05 -7.87 23.31
N ASP A 291 16.04 -7.97 24.65
CA ASP A 291 17.07 -7.37 25.51
C ASP A 291 18.49 -7.87 25.15
N GLN A 292 18.61 -9.13 24.71
CA GLN A 292 19.87 -9.69 24.24
C GLN A 292 20.33 -9.09 22.90
N PHE A 293 19.43 -8.95 21.93
CA PHE A 293 19.73 -8.29 20.65
C PHE A 293 20.10 -6.81 20.86
N ASP A 294 19.38 -6.11 21.73
CA ASP A 294 19.68 -4.72 22.13
C ASP A 294 21.05 -4.60 22.81
N SER A 295 21.39 -5.57 23.67
CA SER A 295 22.71 -5.63 24.30
C SER A 295 23.81 -5.83 23.27
N TRP A 296 23.58 -6.61 22.21
CA TRP A 296 24.54 -6.77 21.12
C TRP A 296 24.65 -5.51 20.28
N ALA A 297 23.52 -4.86 19.94
CA ALA A 297 23.48 -3.63 19.16
C ALA A 297 24.27 -2.48 19.81
N LYS A 298 24.22 -2.38 21.16
CA LYS A 298 24.97 -1.40 21.96
C LYS A 298 26.43 -1.77 22.19
N GLY A 299 26.82 -3.02 21.88
CA GLY A 299 28.16 -3.56 22.07
C GLY A 299 29.13 -3.20 20.94
N SER A 300 30.24 -3.92 20.85
CA SER A 300 31.19 -3.79 19.73
C SER A 300 30.93 -4.85 18.66
N LEU A 301 31.22 -4.50 17.40
CA LEU A 301 31.18 -5.45 16.29
C LEU A 301 32.01 -6.72 16.59
N GLN A 302 33.17 -6.57 17.24
CA GLN A 302 34.03 -7.70 17.56
C GLN A 302 33.41 -8.65 18.60
N ALA A 303 32.71 -8.11 19.59
CA ALA A 303 31.97 -8.92 20.55
C ALA A 303 30.78 -9.64 19.87
N PHE A 304 30.02 -8.94 19.03
CA PHE A 304 28.91 -9.54 18.30
C PHE A 304 29.38 -10.60 17.29
N ALA A 305 30.46 -10.35 16.55
CA ALA A 305 31.01 -11.30 15.58
C ALA A 305 31.39 -12.65 16.22
N SER A 306 31.74 -12.67 17.52
CA SER A 306 31.98 -13.92 18.26
C SER A 306 30.71 -14.76 18.50
N GLN A 307 29.54 -14.14 18.40
CA GLN A 307 28.24 -14.80 18.53
C GLN A 307 27.74 -15.36 17.20
N VAL A 308 28.27 -14.89 16.06
CA VAL A 308 27.85 -15.29 14.71
C VAL A 308 28.58 -16.58 14.30
N GLN A 309 27.83 -17.66 14.12
CA GLN A 309 28.36 -18.96 13.74
C GLN A 309 27.59 -19.57 12.57
N ARG A 310 28.27 -20.48 11.85
CA ARG A 310 27.68 -21.29 10.79
C ARG A 310 27.44 -22.70 11.32
N ALA A 311 26.19 -23.15 11.27
CA ALA A 311 25.83 -24.52 11.63
C ALA A 311 25.47 -25.31 10.35
N PRO A 312 26.15 -26.43 10.04
CA PRO A 312 25.87 -27.18 8.82
C PRO A 312 24.41 -27.67 8.74
N ILE A 313 23.79 -27.52 7.58
CA ILE A 313 22.48 -28.12 7.30
C ILE A 313 22.73 -29.56 6.86
N THR A 314 22.07 -30.52 7.51
CA THR A 314 22.13 -31.94 7.17
C THR A 314 20.97 -32.32 6.24
N GLY A 315 21.29 -33.00 5.13
CA GLY A 315 20.29 -33.36 4.12
C GLY A 315 20.08 -32.27 3.07
N GLU A 316 18.94 -32.35 2.36
CA GLU A 316 18.58 -31.40 1.31
C GLU A 316 17.94 -30.14 1.91
N VAL A 317 18.34 -28.96 1.43
CA VAL A 317 18.05 -27.67 2.09
C VAL A 317 16.57 -27.34 2.19
N PHE A 318 15.77 -27.62 1.14
CA PHE A 318 14.33 -27.34 1.19
C PHE A 318 13.56 -28.35 2.01
N THR A 319 14.06 -29.59 2.11
CA THR A 319 13.55 -30.59 3.05
C THR A 319 13.78 -30.13 4.49
N TRP A 320 14.96 -29.58 4.79
CA TRP A 320 15.26 -28.97 6.09
C TRP A 320 14.34 -27.78 6.39
N MET A 321 14.14 -26.87 5.42
CA MET A 321 13.20 -25.74 5.58
C MET A 321 11.77 -26.22 5.87
N ARG A 322 11.26 -27.17 5.09
CA ARG A 322 9.94 -27.78 5.30
C ARG A 322 9.80 -28.36 6.71
N ASP A 323 10.80 -29.13 7.16
CA ASP A 323 10.74 -29.80 8.46
C ASP A 323 10.81 -28.81 9.62
N ASN A 324 11.56 -27.72 9.48
CA ASN A 324 11.56 -26.63 10.45
C ASN A 324 10.23 -25.87 10.44
N ALA A 325 9.67 -25.54 9.28
CA ALA A 325 8.35 -24.91 9.17
C ALA A 325 7.26 -25.77 9.82
N LYS A 326 7.30 -27.09 9.60
CA LYS A 326 6.41 -28.05 10.27
C LYS A 326 6.57 -28.02 11.79
N ARG A 327 7.80 -28.16 12.30
CA ARG A 327 8.08 -28.18 13.74
C ARG A 327 7.69 -26.87 14.40
N HIS A 328 7.91 -25.75 13.71
CA HIS A 328 7.52 -24.43 14.16
C HIS A 328 6.00 -24.34 14.33
N MET A 329 5.25 -24.71 13.28
CA MET A 329 3.79 -24.76 13.31
C MET A 329 3.26 -25.70 14.41
N GLU A 330 3.87 -26.86 14.61
CA GLU A 330 3.52 -27.79 15.69
C GLU A 330 3.74 -27.18 17.08
N THR A 331 4.91 -26.58 17.31
CA THR A 331 5.26 -25.98 18.62
C THR A 331 4.30 -24.85 19.00
N GLU A 332 3.95 -24.00 18.03
CA GLU A 332 3.04 -22.87 18.27
C GLU A 332 1.61 -23.32 18.53
N THR A 333 1.13 -24.30 17.77
CA THR A 333 -0.25 -24.78 17.88
C THR A 333 -0.45 -25.72 19.08
N ASP A 334 0.57 -26.44 19.51
CA ASP A 334 0.54 -27.24 20.74
C ASP A 334 0.59 -26.36 22.00
N ALA A 335 1.28 -25.20 21.95
CA ALA A 335 1.18 -24.19 23.00
C ALA A 335 -0.22 -23.55 23.04
N ALA A 336 -0.86 -23.38 21.88
CA ALA A 336 -2.17 -22.75 21.70
C ALA A 336 -3.34 -23.60 22.20
N LEU A 337 -3.27 -24.91 21.97
CA LEU A 337 -4.41 -25.83 22.07
C LEU A 337 -4.34 -26.73 23.32
N ARG A 338 -3.55 -26.35 24.33
CA ARG A 338 -3.23 -27.20 25.49
C ARG A 338 -4.44 -27.57 26.36
N THR A 339 -5.47 -26.71 26.51
CA THR A 339 -6.75 -27.09 27.16
C THR A 339 -7.96 -26.21 26.76
N ASN A 340 -9.19 -26.75 26.88
CA ASN A 340 -10.44 -25.99 26.70
C ASN A 340 -10.61 -24.81 27.69
N ALA A 341 -9.94 -24.87 28.85
CA ALA A 341 -10.01 -23.84 29.88
C ALA A 341 -9.08 -22.64 29.59
N GLU A 342 -7.99 -22.87 28.84
CA GLU A 342 -6.96 -21.88 28.48
C GLU A 342 -7.20 -21.23 27.10
N LEU A 343 -8.27 -21.61 26.40
CA LEU A 343 -8.71 -21.03 25.11
C LEU A 343 -9.14 -19.54 25.20
N ARG A 344 -8.88 -18.85 26.32
CA ARG A 344 -9.32 -17.46 26.57
C ARG A 344 -8.15 -16.47 26.49
N ALA A 345 -8.34 -15.45 25.65
CA ALA A 345 -7.58 -14.21 25.51
C ALA A 345 -6.08 -14.30 25.13
N GLN A 346 -5.35 -15.37 25.47
CA GLN A 346 -3.93 -15.50 25.14
C GLN A 346 -3.65 -16.03 23.72
N LEU A 347 -4.68 -16.58 23.06
CA LEU A 347 -4.64 -17.02 21.65
C LEU A 347 -4.43 -15.89 20.62
N TRP A 348 -4.39 -14.61 21.03
CA TRP A 348 -4.19 -13.49 20.12
C TRP A 348 -2.96 -12.64 20.46
N VAL A 349 -2.59 -12.50 21.74
CA VAL A 349 -1.47 -11.64 22.16
C VAL A 349 -0.10 -12.22 21.74
N GLY A 350 0.10 -13.54 21.86
CA GLY A 350 1.30 -14.19 21.30
C GLY A 350 1.21 -14.39 19.78
N TYR A 351 0.00 -14.66 19.25
CA TYR A 351 -0.21 -15.18 17.90
C TYR A 351 -0.30 -14.13 16.80
N LEU A 352 -0.84 -12.94 17.06
CA LEU A 352 -0.71 -11.82 16.14
C LEU A 352 0.74 -11.32 16.07
N GLY A 353 1.43 -11.37 17.21
CA GLY A 353 2.78 -10.83 17.36
C GLY A 353 3.84 -11.55 16.54
N VAL A 354 3.58 -12.81 16.13
CA VAL A 354 4.50 -13.61 15.31
C VAL A 354 4.36 -13.26 13.82
N ALA A 355 3.13 -13.27 13.30
CA ALA A 355 2.85 -12.99 11.89
C ALA A 355 3.05 -11.51 11.51
N SER A 356 2.83 -10.58 12.45
CA SER A 356 3.11 -9.16 12.25
C SER A 356 4.61 -8.83 12.25
N ARG A 357 5.45 -9.65 12.88
CA ARG A 357 6.88 -9.37 13.07
C ARG A 357 7.79 -10.18 12.12
N LEU A 358 7.33 -11.32 11.60
CA LEU A 358 8.04 -12.11 10.59
C LEU A 358 8.23 -11.40 9.24
N LEU A 359 7.46 -10.34 8.95
CA LEU A 359 7.32 -9.74 7.61
C LEU A 359 7.67 -8.24 7.54
N GLY A 360 8.22 -7.64 8.60
CA GLY A 360 8.43 -6.18 8.63
C GLY A 360 7.11 -5.39 8.59
N ALA A 361 7.13 -4.14 8.11
CA ALA A 361 6.04 -3.15 8.18
C ALA A 361 4.76 -3.46 7.37
N VAL A 362 4.28 -4.71 7.40
CA VAL A 362 3.12 -5.22 6.67
C VAL A 362 2.22 -6.08 7.59
N ALA A 363 1.93 -5.59 8.80
CA ALA A 363 0.93 -6.20 9.67
C ALA A 363 -0.46 -5.58 9.37
N PRO A 364 -1.46 -6.39 8.96
CA PRO A 364 -1.95 -7.50 9.76
C PRO A 364 -2.37 -8.71 8.90
N ALA A 365 -1.42 -9.57 8.53
CA ALA A 365 -1.75 -10.86 7.94
C ALA A 365 -2.53 -11.71 8.96
N GLY A 366 -3.87 -11.71 8.86
CA GLY A 366 -4.70 -12.66 9.57
C GLY A 366 -4.21 -14.07 9.25
N TRP A 367 -3.88 -14.83 10.31
CA TRP A 367 -3.59 -16.25 10.21
C TRP A 367 -4.65 -16.95 9.35
N PRO A 368 -4.27 -17.80 8.38
CA PRO A 368 -3.11 -18.70 8.36
C PRO A 368 -2.16 -18.60 7.18
N LEU A 369 -2.40 -17.66 6.28
CA LEU A 369 -1.62 -17.54 5.06
C LEU A 369 -0.19 -17.05 5.31
N ALA A 370 0.06 -16.39 6.45
CA ALA A 370 1.40 -16.05 6.92
C ALA A 370 2.29 -17.29 7.13
N LEU A 371 1.75 -18.38 7.69
CA LEU A 371 2.51 -19.63 7.88
C LEU A 371 2.77 -20.34 6.55
N LEU A 372 1.85 -20.23 5.60
CA LEU A 372 2.09 -20.74 4.25
C LEU A 372 3.12 -19.90 3.48
N ALA A 373 3.12 -18.57 3.68
CA ALA A 373 4.14 -17.68 3.14
C ALA A 373 5.53 -17.95 3.74
N VAL A 374 5.64 -18.32 5.03
CA VAL A 374 6.89 -18.81 5.63
C VAL A 374 7.28 -20.18 5.09
N ALA A 375 6.32 -21.11 4.97
CA ALA A 375 6.58 -22.45 4.44
C ALA A 375 7.00 -22.44 2.96
N VAL A 376 6.50 -21.49 2.18
CA VAL A 376 6.76 -21.35 0.73
C VAL A 376 7.78 -20.24 0.42
N GLY A 377 8.08 -19.35 1.36
CA GLY A 377 9.06 -18.26 1.25
C GLY A 377 8.57 -16.95 0.58
N THR A 378 7.29 -16.82 0.22
CA THR A 378 6.79 -15.88 -0.82
C THR A 378 6.78 -14.38 -0.50
N ALA A 379 7.34 -13.94 0.62
CA ALA A 379 7.09 -12.60 1.15
C ALA A 379 7.77 -11.46 0.37
N SER A 380 8.76 -11.72 -0.49
CA SER A 380 9.47 -10.67 -1.25
C SER A 380 9.04 -10.52 -2.71
N LEU A 381 8.19 -11.41 -3.24
CA LEU A 381 7.67 -11.32 -4.61
C LEU A 381 6.59 -10.23 -4.69
N ALA A 382 7.02 -8.97 -4.80
CA ALA A 382 6.25 -7.72 -4.72
C ALA A 382 5.01 -7.58 -5.65
N LEU A 383 4.66 -8.60 -6.43
CA LEU A 383 3.67 -8.53 -7.50
C LEU A 383 2.21 -8.79 -7.06
N ASN A 384 1.97 -9.40 -5.89
CA ASN A 384 0.60 -9.66 -5.36
C ASN A 384 0.51 -9.70 -3.81
N VAL A 385 1.53 -9.20 -3.11
CA VAL A 385 1.62 -9.25 -1.64
C VAL A 385 0.54 -8.39 -0.97
N GLU A 386 0.18 -7.24 -1.55
CA GLU A 386 -0.86 -6.36 -0.99
C GLU A 386 -2.22 -7.08 -0.88
N GLN A 387 -2.65 -7.90 -1.84
CA GLN A 387 -3.90 -8.67 -1.71
C GLN A 387 -3.76 -9.90 -0.79
N ALA A 388 -2.57 -10.49 -0.72
CA ALA A 388 -2.27 -11.61 0.18
C ALA A 388 -2.28 -11.18 1.66
N VAL A 389 -1.97 -9.89 1.90
CA VAL A 389 -1.76 -9.31 3.22
C VAL A 389 -2.94 -8.41 3.66
N ASP A 390 -3.46 -7.56 2.77
CA ASP A 390 -4.53 -6.59 3.03
C ASP A 390 -5.92 -7.05 2.56
N GLY A 391 -6.07 -8.28 2.04
CA GLY A 391 -7.37 -8.81 1.63
C GLY A 391 -8.40 -8.72 2.76
N ASP A 392 -9.59 -8.19 2.47
CA ASP A 392 -10.64 -7.93 3.47
C ASP A 392 -11.21 -9.26 4.03
N ASN A 393 -11.02 -10.36 3.29
CA ASN A 393 -11.51 -11.68 3.64
C ASN A 393 -10.49 -12.81 3.31
N PRO A 394 -10.63 -14.01 3.90
CA PRO A 394 -9.71 -15.13 3.68
C PRO A 394 -9.59 -15.61 2.22
N GLU A 395 -10.61 -15.39 1.38
CA GLU A 395 -10.58 -15.79 -0.04
C GLU A 395 -9.69 -14.86 -0.87
N GLU A 396 -9.78 -13.55 -0.66
CA GLU A 396 -8.89 -12.55 -1.26
C GLU A 396 -7.44 -12.79 -0.86
N ARG A 397 -7.19 -13.11 0.41
CA ARG A 397 -5.84 -13.41 0.89
C ARG A 397 -5.26 -14.68 0.24
N ARG A 398 -6.07 -15.73 0.07
CA ARG A 398 -5.67 -16.96 -0.65
C ARG A 398 -5.35 -16.67 -2.11
N ALA A 399 -6.16 -15.83 -2.76
CA ALA A 399 -5.94 -15.41 -4.14
C ALA A 399 -4.64 -14.60 -4.29
N GLY A 400 -4.33 -13.70 -3.35
CA GLY A 400 -3.09 -12.94 -3.33
C GLY A 400 -1.85 -13.82 -3.17
N LEU A 401 -1.89 -14.77 -2.23
CA LEU A 401 -0.78 -15.72 -2.03
C LEU A 401 -0.56 -16.60 -3.27
N LEU A 402 -1.64 -17.11 -3.85
CA LEU A 402 -1.59 -17.85 -5.10
C LEU A 402 -0.98 -16.99 -6.21
N GLY A 403 -1.43 -15.74 -6.34
CA GLY A 403 -0.89 -14.78 -7.31
C GLY A 403 0.61 -14.51 -7.14
N ALA A 404 1.12 -14.46 -5.90
CA ALA A 404 2.55 -14.29 -5.63
C ALA A 404 3.37 -15.52 -6.07
N ILE A 405 2.88 -16.73 -5.76
CA ILE A 405 3.52 -17.97 -6.20
C ILE A 405 3.54 -18.08 -7.73
N LEU A 406 2.41 -17.76 -8.37
CA LEU A 406 2.28 -17.78 -9.83
C LEU A 406 3.20 -16.75 -10.50
N ALA A 407 3.37 -15.57 -9.90
CA ALA A 407 4.34 -14.60 -10.38
C ALA A 407 5.79 -15.12 -10.32
N GLY A 408 6.14 -15.88 -9.29
CA GLY A 408 7.43 -16.58 -9.22
C GLY A 408 7.59 -17.66 -10.30
N VAL A 409 6.52 -18.42 -10.58
CA VAL A 409 6.48 -19.38 -11.70
C VAL A 409 6.77 -18.66 -13.02
N ASP A 410 6.08 -17.55 -13.28
CA ASP A 410 6.25 -16.79 -14.52
C ASP A 410 7.65 -16.18 -14.63
N LEU A 411 8.21 -15.67 -13.55
CA LEU A 411 9.58 -15.15 -13.52
C LEU A 411 10.60 -16.23 -13.92
N LEU A 412 10.48 -17.43 -13.35
CA LEU A 412 11.38 -18.55 -13.64
C LEU A 412 11.20 -19.13 -15.04
N LEU A 413 9.99 -19.19 -15.57
CA LEU A 413 9.75 -19.63 -16.95
C LEU A 413 10.37 -18.66 -17.96
N ASN A 414 10.50 -17.39 -17.58
CA ASN A 414 11.15 -16.37 -18.39
C ASN A 414 12.67 -16.24 -18.11
N LEU A 415 13.25 -17.06 -17.22
CA LEU A 415 14.64 -16.98 -16.78
C LEU A 415 15.68 -16.98 -17.93
N PRO A 416 15.57 -17.80 -18.99
CA PRO A 416 16.49 -17.73 -20.14
C PRO A 416 16.46 -16.39 -20.88
N PHE A 417 15.34 -15.65 -20.80
CA PHE A 417 15.15 -14.34 -21.42
C PHE A 417 15.58 -13.19 -20.49
N LEU A 418 15.48 -13.37 -19.17
CA LEU A 418 15.74 -12.33 -18.17
C LEU A 418 17.22 -12.28 -17.72
N LEU A 419 17.91 -13.42 -17.69
CA LEU A 419 19.32 -13.49 -17.28
C LEU A 419 20.26 -12.59 -18.12
N PRO A 420 20.11 -12.45 -19.45
CA PRO A 420 20.92 -11.52 -20.23
C PRO A 420 20.67 -10.03 -19.90
N LEU A 421 19.45 -9.68 -19.45
CA LEU A 421 19.01 -8.30 -19.20
C LEU A 421 19.46 -7.76 -17.84
N GLY A 422 19.40 -8.57 -16.77
CA GLY A 422 19.93 -8.18 -15.45
C GLY A 422 21.43 -8.01 -15.39
N ARG A 423 22.16 -8.61 -16.34
CA ARG A 423 23.62 -8.49 -16.48
C ARG A 423 24.07 -7.17 -17.14
N GLY A 424 23.15 -6.35 -17.67
CA GLY A 424 23.44 -5.10 -18.40
C GLY A 424 22.90 -3.82 -17.77
N ALA A 425 21.99 -3.90 -16.79
CA ALA A 425 21.35 -2.72 -16.18
C ALA A 425 22.30 -1.80 -15.39
N ALA A 426 23.56 -2.22 -15.17
CA ALA A 426 24.59 -1.47 -14.46
C ALA A 426 25.57 -0.71 -15.37
N GLN A 427 25.41 -0.74 -16.71
CA GLN A 427 26.36 -0.12 -17.64
C GLN A 427 25.85 1.22 -18.18
N GLU A 428 26.63 2.29 -17.99
CA GLU A 428 26.31 3.63 -18.51
C GLU A 428 26.36 3.65 -20.05
N LEU A 429 25.30 4.18 -20.68
CA LEU A 429 25.18 4.36 -22.15
C LEU A 429 26.42 4.99 -22.80
N GLY A 430 27.17 5.82 -22.06
CA GLY A 430 28.39 6.46 -22.53
C GLY A 430 29.53 5.51 -22.89
N GLN A 431 29.52 4.26 -22.40
CA GLN A 431 30.58 3.27 -22.72
C GLN A 431 30.34 2.53 -24.04
N LEU A 432 29.17 2.68 -24.65
CA LEU A 432 28.76 2.00 -25.89
C LEU A 432 28.63 2.98 -27.07
N GLU A 433 29.03 4.24 -26.88
CA GLU A 433 29.06 5.25 -27.94
C GLU A 433 30.02 4.81 -29.05
N GLY A 434 29.51 4.78 -30.29
CA GLY A 434 30.36 4.53 -31.46
C GLY A 434 31.09 5.82 -31.85
N ASN A 435 32.31 5.69 -32.36
CA ASN A 435 33.07 6.83 -32.91
C ASN A 435 32.87 7.00 -34.43
N GLU A 436 31.93 6.26 -35.03
CA GLU A 436 31.69 6.24 -36.47
C GLU A 436 30.81 7.41 -36.94
N ILE A 437 31.17 8.00 -38.08
CA ILE A 437 30.37 9.04 -38.73
C ILE A 437 29.37 8.35 -39.66
N ILE A 438 28.08 8.47 -39.35
CA ILE A 438 27.00 7.88 -40.16
C ILE A 438 26.71 8.79 -41.36
N ASP A 439 27.37 8.52 -42.49
CA ASP A 439 27.13 9.24 -43.77
C ASP A 439 26.04 8.58 -44.63
N GLU A 440 25.54 7.41 -44.24
CA GLU A 440 24.52 6.65 -44.97
C GLU A 440 23.09 6.96 -44.47
N PRO A 441 22.11 7.17 -45.37
CA PRO A 441 20.75 7.51 -44.98
C PRO A 441 20.04 6.33 -44.29
N ALA A 442 19.40 6.61 -43.16
CA ALA A 442 18.62 5.62 -42.41
C ALA A 442 17.44 5.08 -43.25
N ALA A 443 17.13 3.80 -43.10
CA ALA A 443 16.02 3.20 -43.84
C ALA A 443 14.67 3.82 -43.43
N THR A 444 13.80 4.07 -44.40
CA THR A 444 12.55 4.82 -44.21
C THR A 444 11.32 3.96 -43.94
N SER A 445 11.44 2.62 -44.04
CA SER A 445 10.31 1.71 -43.86
C SER A 445 10.74 0.27 -43.56
N GLY A 446 9.91 -0.49 -42.84
CA GLY A 446 10.13 -1.90 -42.53
C GLY A 446 10.79 -2.13 -41.16
N LEU A 447 11.24 -3.36 -40.89
CA LEU A 447 11.87 -3.75 -39.62
C LEU A 447 13.16 -2.98 -39.29
N VAL A 448 13.81 -2.42 -40.30
CA VAL A 448 15.04 -1.63 -40.22
C VAL A 448 14.78 -0.12 -40.25
N GLN A 449 13.52 0.31 -40.14
CA GLN A 449 13.21 1.74 -40.14
C GLN A 449 14.03 2.48 -39.07
N GLY A 450 14.65 3.59 -39.45
CA GLY A 450 15.51 4.38 -38.57
C GLY A 450 16.93 3.81 -38.36
N VAL A 451 17.29 2.69 -38.99
CA VAL A 451 18.63 2.08 -38.91
C VAL A 451 19.43 2.41 -40.17
N SER A 452 20.67 2.88 -40.00
CA SER A 452 21.65 3.06 -41.06
C SER A 452 22.54 1.83 -41.17
N THR A 453 22.78 1.35 -42.39
CA THR A 453 23.67 0.20 -42.64
C THR A 453 24.88 0.68 -43.42
N LEU A 454 26.07 0.53 -42.85
CA LEU A 454 27.34 0.93 -43.47
C LEU A 454 27.78 -0.09 -44.55
N ALA A 455 28.78 0.27 -45.33
CA ALA A 455 29.31 -0.55 -46.44
C ALA A 455 29.87 -1.92 -46.02
N ASP A 456 30.27 -2.06 -44.75
CA ASP A 456 30.74 -3.31 -44.15
C ASP A 456 29.59 -4.20 -43.61
N GLY A 457 28.34 -3.73 -43.71
CA GLY A 457 27.14 -4.39 -43.22
C GLY A 457 26.84 -4.14 -41.74
N ALA A 458 27.62 -3.30 -41.05
CA ALA A 458 27.33 -2.91 -39.67
C ALA A 458 26.11 -1.97 -39.61
N GLN A 459 25.28 -2.17 -38.59
CA GLN A 459 24.02 -1.45 -38.42
C GLN A 459 24.13 -0.48 -37.25
N TYR A 460 23.67 0.75 -37.46
CA TYR A 460 23.73 1.84 -36.49
C TYR A 460 22.41 2.58 -36.37
N ILE A 461 22.16 3.16 -35.19
CA ILE A 461 21.10 4.15 -34.95
C ILE A 461 21.72 5.41 -34.40
N GLU A 462 20.98 6.51 -34.50
CA GLU A 462 21.34 7.78 -33.86
C GLU A 462 20.35 8.08 -32.73
N LEU A 463 20.84 8.14 -31.50
CA LEU A 463 20.04 8.39 -30.31
C LEU A 463 20.51 9.71 -29.67
N LYS A 464 19.64 10.73 -29.71
CA LYS A 464 19.95 12.11 -29.27
C LYS A 464 21.21 12.72 -29.92
N GLY A 465 21.50 12.37 -31.18
CA GLY A 465 22.66 12.88 -31.92
C GLY A 465 23.96 12.10 -31.72
N VAL A 466 23.90 10.93 -31.07
CA VAL A 466 25.05 10.05 -30.84
C VAL A 466 24.84 8.71 -31.55
N PRO A 467 25.83 8.21 -32.32
CA PRO A 467 25.72 6.96 -33.04
C PRO A 467 25.99 5.75 -32.13
N TYR A 468 25.15 4.72 -32.26
CA TYR A 468 25.27 3.46 -31.53
C TYR A 468 25.17 2.28 -32.49
N ARG A 469 26.08 1.30 -32.34
CA ARG A 469 26.00 0.04 -33.07
C ARG A 469 24.83 -0.78 -32.55
N VAL A 470 24.01 -1.32 -33.45
CA VAL A 470 22.82 -2.07 -33.09
C VAL A 470 22.73 -3.41 -33.80
N ARG A 471 21.95 -4.32 -33.19
CA ARG A 471 21.55 -5.60 -33.77
C ARG A 471 20.08 -5.86 -33.48
N TYR A 472 19.34 -6.31 -34.48
CA TYR A 472 17.97 -6.76 -34.27
C TYR A 472 17.95 -8.16 -33.64
N ASP A 473 17.31 -8.29 -32.48
CA ASP A 473 17.12 -9.57 -31.82
C ASP A 473 15.77 -10.18 -32.21
N GLN A 474 15.81 -11.35 -32.86
CA GLN A 474 14.63 -12.04 -33.37
C GLN A 474 13.72 -12.57 -32.24
N ALA A 475 14.28 -12.91 -31.08
CA ALA A 475 13.52 -13.45 -29.95
C ALA A 475 12.79 -12.33 -29.20
N LEU A 476 13.46 -11.19 -28.99
CA LEU A 476 12.92 -10.01 -28.33
C LEU A 476 12.06 -9.14 -29.26
N ARG A 477 12.21 -9.30 -30.59
CA ARG A 477 11.62 -8.43 -31.62
C ARG A 477 11.90 -6.94 -31.39
N THR A 478 13.08 -6.65 -30.88
CA THR A 478 13.53 -5.29 -30.60
C THR A 478 14.96 -5.12 -31.06
N TRP A 479 15.35 -3.88 -31.28
CA TRP A 479 16.74 -3.53 -31.53
C TRP A 479 17.50 -3.47 -30.21
N LEU A 480 18.74 -3.92 -30.24
CA LEU A 480 19.68 -3.87 -29.11
C LEU A 480 20.89 -3.04 -29.51
N ILE A 481 21.29 -2.08 -28.69
CA ILE A 481 22.63 -1.47 -28.73
C ILE A 481 23.62 -2.55 -28.27
N VAL A 482 24.72 -2.71 -29.03
CA VAL A 482 25.75 -3.73 -28.79
C VAL A 482 27.14 -3.09 -28.76
N PRO A 483 28.13 -3.69 -28.06
CA PRO A 483 29.51 -3.22 -28.09
C PRO A 483 30.10 -3.20 -29.51
N GLU A 484 30.92 -2.17 -29.80
CA GLU A 484 31.50 -1.96 -31.13
C GLU A 484 32.55 -3.04 -31.48
N ASP A 485 33.31 -3.49 -30.49
CA ASP A 485 34.34 -4.54 -30.59
C ASP A 485 33.75 -5.97 -30.56
N ASN A 486 32.52 -6.13 -30.06
CA ASN A 486 31.83 -7.42 -29.99
C ASN A 486 30.32 -7.30 -30.29
N PRO A 487 29.92 -7.13 -31.56
CA PRO A 487 28.52 -6.95 -31.96
C PRO A 487 27.64 -8.20 -31.78
N PHE A 488 28.25 -9.36 -31.53
CA PHE A 488 27.55 -10.59 -31.21
C PHE A 488 27.52 -10.89 -29.71
N ALA A 489 28.00 -9.96 -28.87
CA ALA A 489 27.97 -10.09 -27.43
C ALA A 489 26.56 -10.45 -26.94
N PHE A 490 26.54 -11.41 -26.03
CA PHE A 490 25.32 -11.82 -25.32
C PHE A 490 25.10 -11.00 -24.03
N ASN A 491 26.04 -10.11 -23.70
CA ASN A 491 26.11 -9.28 -22.49
C ASN A 491 26.38 -7.81 -22.84
N GLY A 492 26.05 -6.88 -21.94
CA GLY A 492 26.29 -5.44 -22.12
C GLY A 492 25.44 -4.79 -23.22
N VAL A 493 24.23 -5.30 -23.47
CA VAL A 493 23.35 -4.84 -24.56
C VAL A 493 22.14 -4.05 -24.02
N ILE A 494 21.71 -3.01 -24.74
CA ILE A 494 20.65 -2.09 -24.29
C ILE A 494 19.47 -2.10 -25.27
N PRO A 495 18.24 -2.44 -24.84
CA PRO A 495 17.09 -2.48 -25.74
C PRO A 495 16.60 -1.09 -26.13
N VAL A 496 16.29 -0.91 -27.42
CA VAL A 496 15.86 0.35 -28.03
C VAL A 496 14.72 0.14 -29.03
N ARG A 497 13.87 1.15 -29.22
CA ARG A 497 12.80 1.17 -30.23
C ARG A 497 12.53 2.58 -30.73
N LEU A 498 11.79 2.69 -31.84
CA LEU A 498 11.20 3.95 -32.29
C LEU A 498 9.92 4.27 -31.49
N ASP A 499 9.73 5.54 -31.13
CA ASP A 499 8.49 6.09 -30.58
C ASP A 499 7.48 6.46 -31.69
N GLU A 500 6.31 7.00 -31.30
CA GLU A 500 5.25 7.41 -32.23
C GLU A 500 5.67 8.57 -33.15
N GLN A 501 6.73 9.30 -32.79
CA GLN A 501 7.30 10.41 -33.52
C GLN A 501 8.47 9.97 -34.43
N GLY A 502 8.81 8.68 -34.45
CA GLY A 502 9.91 8.14 -35.24
C GLY A 502 11.30 8.47 -34.68
N GLN A 503 11.41 8.73 -33.38
CA GLN A 503 12.69 8.92 -32.68
C GLN A 503 13.08 7.67 -31.89
N TRP A 504 14.38 7.36 -31.84
CA TRP A 504 14.90 6.24 -31.05
C TRP A 504 14.86 6.57 -29.57
N ILE A 505 14.25 5.67 -28.79
CA ILE A 505 14.20 5.72 -27.33
C ILE A 505 14.78 4.44 -26.74
N VAL A 506 15.43 4.57 -25.58
CA VAL A 506 15.84 3.44 -24.75
C VAL A 506 14.61 2.86 -24.07
N LEU A 507 14.45 1.55 -24.11
CA LEU A 507 13.36 0.87 -23.43
C LEU A 507 13.67 0.79 -21.93
N GLU A 508 12.95 1.59 -21.14
CA GLU A 508 13.06 1.60 -19.68
C GLU A 508 12.57 0.30 -19.04
N SER A 509 11.75 -0.51 -19.75
CA SER A 509 11.26 -1.83 -19.32
C SER A 509 10.93 -2.78 -20.47
N VAL A 510 11.17 -4.08 -20.26
CA VAL A 510 10.66 -5.16 -21.13
C VAL A 510 9.42 -5.77 -20.46
N CYS A 511 8.26 -5.66 -21.09
CA CYS A 511 7.03 -6.19 -20.51
C CYS A 511 6.89 -7.70 -20.72
N LEU A 512 6.45 -8.40 -19.67
CA LEU A 512 6.12 -9.82 -19.74
C LEU A 512 4.87 -10.01 -20.62
N ARG A 513 4.79 -11.14 -21.33
CA ARG A 513 3.64 -11.45 -22.19
C ARG A 513 2.41 -11.76 -21.33
N GLY A 514 1.24 -11.26 -21.73
CA GLY A 514 -0.06 -11.58 -21.10
C GLY A 514 -0.78 -10.39 -20.44
N GLY A 515 -0.23 -9.18 -20.53
CA GLY A 515 -0.80 -7.99 -19.87
C GLY A 515 -0.33 -7.77 -18.43
N GLY A 516 0.62 -8.59 -17.96
CA GLY A 516 1.33 -8.40 -16.69
C GLY A 516 2.45 -7.35 -16.80
N GLN A 517 2.75 -6.74 -15.64
CA GLN A 517 3.61 -5.59 -15.38
C GLN A 517 4.95 -5.58 -16.14
N CYS A 518 5.41 -4.38 -16.50
CA CYS A 518 6.64 -4.17 -17.26
C CYS A 518 7.89 -4.25 -16.38
N LEU A 519 8.86 -5.10 -16.75
CA LEU A 519 10.13 -5.24 -16.02
C LEU A 519 11.07 -4.12 -16.43
N GLY A 520 10.97 -3.02 -15.70
CA GLY A 520 11.89 -1.90 -15.76
C GLY A 520 11.29 -0.66 -15.10
N GLY A 521 11.94 -0.27 -14.01
CA GLY A 521 11.42 0.60 -12.98
C GLY A 521 12.14 0.43 -11.66
N LEU A 522 13.01 -0.59 -11.54
CA LEU A 522 13.96 -0.71 -10.45
C LEU A 522 15.19 0.15 -10.76
N THR A 523 15.02 1.47 -10.75
CA THR A 523 16.08 2.24 -10.10
C THR A 523 16.14 1.74 -8.66
N PRO A 524 17.32 1.50 -8.07
CA PRO A 524 17.40 1.21 -6.65
C PRO A 524 16.60 2.31 -5.94
N GLU A 525 15.52 1.95 -5.24
CA GLU A 525 15.12 2.83 -4.15
C GLU A 525 16.38 2.95 -3.29
N PRO A 526 16.81 4.18 -2.94
CA PRO A 526 17.87 4.32 -1.95
C PRO A 526 17.45 3.46 -0.76
N ALA A 527 18.36 2.56 -0.33
CA ALA A 527 18.12 1.62 0.77
C ALA A 527 17.26 2.31 1.82
N ALA A 528 16.06 1.76 2.07
CA ALA A 528 15.03 2.40 2.89
C ALA A 528 15.70 3.00 4.12
N ALA A 529 15.82 4.32 4.15
CA ALA A 529 16.43 5.01 5.27
C ALA A 529 15.61 4.60 6.48
N MET A 530 16.29 4.08 7.50
CA MET A 530 15.66 3.63 8.74
C MET A 530 14.71 4.72 9.24
N VAL A 531 13.46 4.35 9.47
CA VAL A 531 12.42 5.28 9.93
C VAL A 531 12.83 5.80 11.31
N ASP A 532 13.00 7.11 11.43
CA ASP A 532 13.33 7.77 12.69
C ASP A 532 12.04 7.99 13.50
N TYR A 533 11.88 7.21 14.58
CA TYR A 533 10.75 7.31 15.50
C TYR A 533 11.03 8.26 16.67
N SER A 534 12.16 8.98 16.65
CA SER A 534 12.48 9.93 17.71
C SER A 534 11.40 11.01 17.81
N PRO A 535 11.10 11.50 19.02
CA PRO A 535 10.19 12.61 19.19
C PRO A 535 10.79 13.84 18.50
N PHE A 536 9.93 14.63 17.88
CA PHE A 536 10.29 15.90 17.29
C PHE A 536 9.57 17.05 18.00
N GLU A 537 10.19 18.22 18.00
CA GLU A 537 9.62 19.39 18.66
C GLU A 537 8.75 20.20 17.70
N ALA A 538 7.60 20.66 18.20
CA ALA A 538 6.78 21.64 17.50
C ALA A 538 7.49 23.00 17.48
N VAL A 539 7.91 23.45 16.30
CA VAL A 539 8.50 24.78 16.12
C VAL A 539 7.38 25.81 15.93
N PRO A 540 7.32 26.89 16.74
CA PRO A 540 6.26 27.89 16.62
C PRO A 540 6.08 28.45 15.21
N GLY A 541 4.84 28.38 14.71
CA GLY A 541 4.47 28.83 13.37
C GLY A 541 4.89 27.91 12.23
N ARG A 542 5.43 26.72 12.51
CA ARG A 542 5.67 25.63 11.54
C ARG A 542 4.81 24.43 11.90
N TYR A 543 3.96 24.01 10.96
CA TYR A 543 2.97 22.95 11.19
C TYR A 543 3.25 21.66 10.41
N GLU A 544 4.38 21.63 9.70
CA GLU A 544 4.81 20.48 8.91
C GLU A 544 5.61 19.52 9.77
N VAL A 545 5.44 18.23 9.51
CA VAL A 545 6.30 17.20 10.07
C VAL A 545 7.74 17.41 9.56
N PRO A 546 8.73 17.50 10.47
CA PRO A 546 10.14 17.62 10.09
C PRO A 546 10.59 16.45 9.20
N GLU A 547 11.48 16.73 8.26
CA GLU A 547 11.90 15.75 7.25
C GLU A 547 12.29 14.36 7.82
N PRO A 548 13.08 14.26 8.90
CA PRO A 548 13.45 12.97 9.48
C PRO A 548 12.27 12.14 10.00
N ALA A 549 11.22 12.81 10.50
CA ALA A 549 10.06 12.16 11.12
C ALA A 549 8.93 11.82 10.12
N ARG A 550 9.01 12.28 8.87
CA ARG A 550 7.96 12.04 7.84
C ARG A 550 7.69 10.56 7.59
N PRO A 551 8.69 9.66 7.51
CA PRO A 551 8.43 8.24 7.34
C PRO A 551 7.67 7.63 8.53
N ALA A 552 7.99 8.04 9.77
CA ALA A 552 7.30 7.55 10.97
C ALA A 552 5.87 8.09 11.05
N VAL A 553 5.67 9.35 10.69
CA VAL A 553 4.32 9.92 10.64
C VAL A 553 3.49 9.30 9.51
N LEU A 554 4.09 9.00 8.35
CA LEU A 554 3.42 8.27 7.28
C LEU A 554 2.91 6.89 7.76
N GLU A 555 3.71 6.19 8.55
CA GLU A 555 3.32 4.94 9.20
C GLU A 555 2.19 5.15 10.23
N LEU A 556 2.28 6.19 11.06
CA LEU A 556 1.26 6.55 12.04
C LEU A 556 -0.11 6.86 11.40
N VAL A 557 -0.13 7.55 10.27
CA VAL A 557 -1.38 7.97 9.57
C VAL A 557 -1.92 6.92 8.60
N SER A 558 -1.24 5.78 8.47
CA SER A 558 -1.70 4.65 7.68
C SER A 558 -3.03 4.09 8.21
N ALA A 559 -3.76 3.35 7.37
CA ALA A 559 -5.06 2.79 7.75
C ALA A 559 -4.97 1.88 8.99
N SER A 560 -3.87 1.14 9.15
CA SER A 560 -3.62 0.23 10.27
C SER A 560 -3.45 0.95 11.61
N ASN A 561 -2.86 2.16 11.59
CA ASN A 561 -2.50 2.91 12.79
C ASN A 561 -3.40 4.12 13.06
N ARG A 562 -4.33 4.46 12.15
CA ARG A 562 -5.18 5.66 12.27
C ARG A 562 -5.94 5.76 13.60
N ARG A 563 -6.34 4.64 14.20
CA ARG A 563 -7.00 4.61 15.52
C ARG A 563 -6.11 5.11 16.67
N ALA A 564 -4.79 5.06 16.51
CA ALA A 564 -3.85 5.58 17.49
C ALA A 564 -3.84 7.11 17.53
N ILE A 565 -4.15 7.79 16.42
CA ILE A 565 -4.20 9.27 16.33
C ILE A 565 -5.38 9.81 17.14
N GLY A 566 -6.53 9.13 17.08
CA GLY A 566 -7.75 9.52 17.79
C GLY A 566 -7.74 9.23 19.29
N GLY A 567 -6.73 8.50 19.79
CA GLY A 567 -6.65 8.07 21.19
C GLY A 567 -7.53 6.85 21.54
N ASP A 568 -8.28 6.31 20.58
CA ASP A 568 -9.13 5.11 20.75
C ASP A 568 -8.32 3.82 20.95
N TYR A 569 -7.06 3.84 20.50
CA TYR A 569 -6.12 2.73 20.62
C TYR A 569 -4.79 3.26 21.16
N TYR A 570 -4.30 2.65 22.24
CA TYR A 570 -3.04 3.02 22.88
C TYR A 570 -2.20 1.76 23.08
N ASP A 571 -1.05 1.72 22.42
CA ASP A 571 -0.06 0.66 22.59
C ASP A 571 1.22 1.26 23.18
N PRO A 572 1.47 1.10 24.49
CA PRO A 572 2.64 1.70 25.15
C PRO A 572 3.98 1.18 24.61
N GLU A 573 4.00 0.02 23.97
CA GLU A 573 5.22 -0.61 23.44
C GLU A 573 5.50 -0.20 21.98
N SER A 574 4.61 0.58 21.35
CA SER A 574 4.79 1.04 19.98
C SER A 574 5.75 2.25 19.91
N PRO A 575 6.78 2.21 19.04
CA PRO A 575 7.67 3.36 18.84
C PRO A 575 6.96 4.58 18.25
N LEU A 576 5.74 4.39 17.71
CA LEU A 576 4.92 5.46 17.16
C LEU A 576 4.30 6.37 18.22
N MET A 577 4.32 6.00 19.52
CA MET A 577 3.67 6.81 20.56
C MET A 577 4.36 8.15 20.77
N GLU A 578 5.71 8.19 20.75
CA GLU A 578 6.46 9.44 20.88
C GLU A 578 6.24 10.35 19.65
N VAL A 579 6.23 9.75 18.46
CA VAL A 579 5.89 10.43 17.19
C VAL A 579 4.47 10.99 17.21
N ARG A 580 3.51 10.22 17.76
CA ARG A 580 2.11 10.66 17.93
C ARG A 580 2.03 11.86 18.87
N ASP A 581 2.74 11.82 20.00
CA ASP A 581 2.72 12.92 20.97
C ASP A 581 3.33 14.19 20.37
N SER A 582 4.42 14.07 19.62
CA SER A 582 4.99 15.18 18.84
C SER A 582 4.02 15.73 17.79
N LEU A 583 3.34 14.85 17.05
CA LEU A 583 2.33 15.25 16.07
C LEU A 583 1.14 15.95 16.75
N GLU A 584 0.70 15.46 17.91
CA GLU A 584 -0.38 16.06 18.69
C GLU A 584 -0.04 17.48 19.12
N GLN A 585 1.20 17.75 19.54
CA GLN A 585 1.64 19.12 19.85
C GLN A 585 1.51 20.06 18.64
N ILE A 586 1.95 19.63 17.46
CA ILE A 586 1.82 20.45 16.24
C ILE A 586 0.34 20.69 15.89
N ARG A 587 -0.51 19.67 16.01
CA ARG A 587 -1.95 19.81 15.72
C ARG A 587 -2.64 20.78 16.69
N GLN A 588 -2.30 20.69 17.98
CA GLN A 588 -2.80 21.59 19.02
C GLN A 588 -2.37 23.04 18.79
N GLN A 589 -1.12 23.23 18.37
CA GLN A 589 -0.60 24.55 18.00
C GLN A 589 -1.32 25.12 16.78
N LEU A 590 -1.47 24.32 15.71
CA LEU A 590 -2.20 24.73 14.51
C LEU A 590 -3.64 25.14 14.84
N ARG A 591 -4.34 24.35 15.68
CA ARG A 591 -5.69 24.67 16.16
C ARG A 591 -5.72 26.03 16.85
N THR A 592 -4.85 26.24 17.83
CA THR A 592 -4.80 27.47 18.63
C THR A 592 -4.50 28.70 17.77
N ASP A 593 -3.55 28.57 16.84
CA ASP A 593 -3.14 29.66 15.94
C ASP A 593 -4.25 29.99 14.94
N ALA A 594 -4.90 28.96 14.37
CA ALA A 594 -6.03 29.14 13.46
C ALA A 594 -7.20 29.84 14.17
N GLU A 595 -7.56 29.40 15.38
CA GLU A 595 -8.60 30.05 16.18
C GLU A 595 -8.27 31.52 16.46
N THR A 596 -7.05 31.80 16.89
CA THR A 596 -6.58 33.17 17.13
C THR A 596 -6.64 34.01 15.86
N PHE A 597 -6.21 33.47 14.73
CA PHE A 597 -6.21 34.14 13.43
C PHE A 597 -7.63 34.59 13.03
N PHE A 598 -8.61 33.69 13.05
CA PHE A 598 -9.98 34.04 12.63
C PHE A 598 -10.68 35.02 13.58
N THR A 599 -10.24 35.16 14.84
CA THR A 599 -10.78 36.21 15.72
C THR A 599 -10.25 37.62 15.41
N ARG A 600 -9.14 37.73 14.68
CA ARG A 600 -8.41 39.00 14.47
C ARG A 600 -8.30 39.41 13.00
N ILE A 601 -8.69 38.54 12.08
CA ILE A 601 -8.50 38.76 10.65
C ILE A 601 -9.31 39.95 10.14
N THR A 602 -8.72 40.72 9.24
CA THR A 602 -9.44 41.65 8.36
C THR A 602 -9.37 41.10 6.94
N LEU A 603 -10.52 40.81 6.35
CA LEU A 603 -10.58 40.24 5.00
C LEU A 603 -10.31 41.30 3.93
N PRO A 604 -9.60 40.95 2.84
CA PRO A 604 -9.44 41.81 1.68
C PRO A 604 -10.80 42.13 1.06
N ARG A 605 -10.95 43.36 0.54
CA ARG A 605 -12.17 43.74 -0.19
C ARG A 605 -12.08 43.20 -1.61
N PHE A 606 -13.10 42.45 -2.01
CA PHE A 606 -13.19 41.80 -3.30
C PHE A 606 -14.54 42.13 -3.95
N ARG A 607 -14.57 42.25 -5.29
CA ARG A 607 -15.81 42.41 -6.08
C ARG A 607 -15.76 41.47 -7.28
N ILE A 608 -16.82 40.70 -7.44
CA ILE A 608 -17.05 39.81 -8.58
C ILE A 608 -18.04 40.47 -9.56
N HIS A 609 -17.73 40.41 -10.86
CA HIS A 609 -18.70 40.74 -11.91
C HIS A 609 -19.14 39.44 -12.58
N PRO A 610 -20.41 39.05 -12.50
CA PRO A 610 -20.86 37.84 -13.19
C PRO A 610 -20.74 38.03 -14.71
N PRO A 611 -20.21 37.04 -15.44
CA PRO A 611 -20.07 37.13 -16.88
C PRO A 611 -21.43 37.18 -17.56
N ALA A 612 -21.49 37.83 -18.72
CA ALA A 612 -22.70 37.89 -19.52
C ALA A 612 -23.10 36.47 -19.99
N ALA A 613 -24.40 36.14 -19.90
CA ALA A 613 -24.92 34.81 -20.25
C ALA A 613 -24.65 34.38 -21.71
N SER A 614 -24.30 35.31 -22.60
CA SER A 614 -23.94 35.05 -24.00
C SER A 614 -22.50 34.56 -24.21
N ILE A 615 -21.64 34.67 -23.19
CA ILE A 615 -20.23 34.23 -23.26
C ILE A 615 -20.16 32.73 -22.96
N SER A 616 -19.33 31.99 -23.71
CA SER A 616 -19.14 30.56 -23.43
C SER A 616 -18.51 30.35 -22.04
N PRO A 617 -18.86 29.27 -21.33
CA PRO A 617 -18.34 29.06 -19.97
C PRO A 617 -16.81 29.00 -19.91
N GLN A 618 -16.18 28.41 -20.93
CA GLN A 618 -14.73 28.32 -21.04
C GLN A 618 -14.09 29.72 -21.15
N ARG A 619 -14.64 30.57 -22.03
CA ARG A 619 -14.13 31.93 -22.19
C ARG A 619 -14.32 32.75 -20.92
N ALA A 620 -15.50 32.68 -20.32
CA ALA A 620 -15.80 33.38 -19.07
C ALA A 620 -14.86 32.95 -17.93
N PHE A 621 -14.53 31.66 -17.82
CA PHE A 621 -13.57 31.16 -16.84
C PHE A 621 -12.15 31.69 -17.10
N ILE A 622 -11.69 31.63 -18.35
CA ILE A 622 -10.35 32.07 -18.73
C ILE A 622 -10.16 33.59 -18.59
N GLU A 623 -11.23 34.38 -18.78
CA GLU A 623 -11.23 35.84 -18.56
C GLU A 623 -11.17 36.22 -17.07
N LEU A 624 -11.50 35.33 -16.11
CA LEU A 624 -11.28 35.60 -14.69
C LEU A 624 -9.81 35.90 -14.37
N PHE A 625 -8.89 35.24 -15.08
CA PHE A 625 -7.47 35.47 -14.91
C PHE A 625 -7.01 36.83 -15.45
N ASP A 626 -7.84 37.57 -16.20
CA ASP A 626 -7.46 38.92 -16.66
C ASP A 626 -7.56 39.95 -15.53
N GLU A 627 -8.47 39.74 -14.58
CA GLU A 627 -8.70 40.64 -13.43
C GLU A 627 -8.11 40.11 -12.13
N HIS A 628 -7.84 38.80 -12.04
CA HIS A 628 -7.47 38.15 -10.79
C HIS A 628 -6.18 37.33 -10.90
N ALA A 629 -5.36 37.41 -9.85
CA ALA A 629 -4.13 36.63 -9.74
C ALA A 629 -4.39 35.13 -9.49
N GLY A 630 -5.57 34.79 -8.95
CA GLY A 630 -5.97 33.41 -8.72
C GLY A 630 -7.47 33.19 -8.83
N VAL A 631 -7.87 31.93 -8.84
CA VAL A 631 -9.28 31.49 -8.74
C VAL A 631 -9.32 30.26 -7.82
N VAL A 632 -10.26 30.25 -6.87
CA VAL A 632 -10.50 29.09 -6.01
C VAL A 632 -11.70 28.33 -6.55
N ILE A 633 -11.54 27.04 -6.82
CA ILE A 633 -12.58 26.15 -7.31
C ILE A 633 -13.07 25.29 -6.15
N GLY A 634 -14.35 25.42 -5.84
CA GLY A 634 -15.06 24.56 -4.89
C GLY A 634 -15.68 23.35 -5.59
N GLU A 635 -15.44 22.15 -5.05
CA GLU A 635 -16.03 20.91 -5.55
C GLU A 635 -16.66 20.02 -4.45
N SER A 636 -17.52 19.11 -4.86
CA SER A 636 -17.70 17.85 -4.13
C SER A 636 -16.62 16.89 -4.61
N HIS A 637 -15.98 16.13 -3.73
CA HIS A 637 -14.80 15.34 -4.14
C HIS A 637 -15.15 14.19 -5.08
N ASP A 638 -16.37 13.67 -5.02
CA ASP A 638 -16.95 12.68 -5.95
C ASP A 638 -17.38 13.27 -7.30
N SER A 639 -17.35 14.61 -7.45
CA SER A 639 -17.75 15.31 -8.67
C SER A 639 -16.79 15.04 -9.83
N ILE A 640 -17.38 14.76 -11.00
CA ILE A 640 -16.65 14.63 -12.27
C ILE A 640 -16.39 16.02 -12.89
N ALA A 641 -17.35 16.94 -12.73
CA ALA A 641 -17.36 18.24 -13.39
C ALA A 641 -16.07 19.04 -13.19
N SER A 642 -15.58 19.12 -11.96
CA SER A 642 -14.38 19.91 -11.61
C SER A 642 -13.10 19.39 -12.25
N LYS A 643 -12.86 18.08 -12.13
CA LYS A 643 -11.66 17.41 -12.66
C LYS A 643 -11.68 17.42 -14.18
N ARG A 644 -12.84 17.12 -14.79
CA ARG A 644 -13.05 17.27 -16.24
C ARG A 644 -12.76 18.69 -16.70
N TRP A 645 -13.35 19.69 -16.04
CA TRP A 645 -13.17 21.10 -16.40
C TRP A 645 -11.71 21.51 -16.37
N LEU A 646 -10.99 21.19 -15.29
CA LEU A 646 -9.57 21.49 -15.18
C LEU A 646 -8.76 20.77 -16.25
N LEU A 647 -8.95 19.46 -16.43
CA LEU A 647 -8.26 18.67 -17.45
C LEU A 647 -8.46 19.23 -18.87
N GLU A 648 -9.63 19.79 -19.18
CA GLU A 648 -9.92 20.41 -20.47
C GLU A 648 -9.35 21.85 -20.61
N ASN A 649 -8.97 22.51 -19.50
CA ASN A 649 -8.61 23.93 -19.47
C ASN A 649 -7.17 24.25 -18.99
N LEU A 650 -6.34 23.26 -18.65
CA LEU A 650 -4.94 23.52 -18.22
C LEU A 650 -4.12 24.30 -19.27
N THR A 651 -4.21 23.96 -20.56
CA THR A 651 -3.49 24.67 -21.63
C THR A 651 -3.90 26.15 -21.75
N PRO A 652 -5.20 26.51 -21.88
CA PRO A 652 -5.58 27.92 -21.92
C PRO A 652 -5.32 28.66 -20.61
N MET A 653 -5.36 28.00 -19.45
CA MET A 653 -4.94 28.58 -18.17
C MET A 653 -3.45 28.95 -18.17
N TYR A 654 -2.58 28.05 -18.65
CA TYR A 654 -1.15 28.30 -18.78
C TYR A 654 -0.88 29.51 -19.69
N ALA A 655 -1.62 29.63 -20.80
CA ALA A 655 -1.53 30.78 -21.71
C ALA A 655 -1.93 32.11 -21.05
N LYS A 656 -2.82 32.09 -20.03
CA LYS A 656 -3.16 33.27 -19.22
C LYS A 656 -2.17 33.56 -18.08
N GLY A 657 -1.09 32.78 -17.98
CA GLY A 657 -0.04 32.96 -16.98
C GLY A 657 -0.23 32.11 -15.72
N VAL A 658 -1.16 31.16 -15.70
CA VAL A 658 -1.28 30.21 -14.59
C VAL A 658 -0.06 29.30 -14.57
N ARG A 659 0.58 29.17 -13.40
CA ARG A 659 1.77 28.33 -13.17
C ARG A 659 1.62 27.37 -12.02
N THR A 660 0.68 27.61 -11.11
CA THR A 660 0.48 26.78 -9.92
C THR A 660 -0.96 26.30 -9.79
N LEU A 661 -1.13 25.00 -9.55
CA LEU A 661 -2.37 24.34 -9.17
C LEU A 661 -2.26 23.89 -7.71
N TYR A 662 -2.97 24.57 -6.82
CA TYR A 662 -3.07 24.21 -5.41
C TYR A 662 -4.14 23.12 -5.23
N LEU A 663 -3.84 22.02 -4.53
CA LEU A 663 -4.74 20.87 -4.40
C LEU A 663 -4.95 20.45 -2.93
N GLU A 664 -6.23 20.40 -2.51
CA GLU A 664 -6.63 19.73 -1.25
C GLU A 664 -6.33 18.22 -1.31
N HIS A 665 -6.20 17.60 -0.13
CA HIS A 665 -5.83 16.20 0.08
C HIS A 665 -4.36 15.86 -0.20
N LEU A 666 -3.60 16.74 -0.84
CA LEU A 666 -2.15 16.61 -0.91
C LEU A 666 -1.52 17.36 0.26
N MET A 667 -0.55 16.73 0.91
CA MET A 667 0.09 17.21 2.13
C MET A 667 1.50 17.70 1.81
N THR A 668 1.84 18.90 2.27
CA THR A 668 3.14 19.56 2.02
C THR A 668 4.31 18.77 2.60
N ASP A 669 4.11 18.17 3.76
CA ASP A 669 5.09 17.37 4.47
C ASP A 669 5.21 15.93 3.95
N LEU A 670 4.17 15.32 3.38
CA LEU A 670 4.25 13.94 2.89
C LEU A 670 4.36 13.79 1.37
N HIS A 671 3.85 14.74 0.58
CA HIS A 671 3.70 14.56 -0.89
C HIS A 671 4.45 15.60 -1.72
N GLN A 672 4.79 16.78 -1.18
CA GLN A 672 5.32 17.88 -2.00
C GLN A 672 6.67 17.56 -2.65
N ALA A 673 7.56 16.85 -1.95
CA ALA A 673 8.87 16.47 -2.50
C ALA A 673 8.72 15.59 -3.76
N ASP A 674 7.80 14.63 -3.73
CA ASP A 674 7.50 13.76 -4.86
C ASP A 674 6.78 14.49 -5.99
N LEU A 675 5.88 15.43 -5.67
CA LEU A 675 5.20 16.27 -6.66
C LEU A 675 6.21 17.15 -7.40
N ASP A 676 7.15 17.75 -6.67
CA ASP A 676 8.22 18.57 -7.22
C ASP A 676 9.21 17.74 -8.06
N LEU A 677 9.54 16.52 -7.61
CA LEU A 677 10.33 15.57 -8.39
C LEU A 677 9.62 15.20 -9.68
N PHE A 678 8.31 14.90 -9.63
CA PHE A 678 7.51 14.57 -10.80
C PHE A 678 7.43 15.74 -11.79
N HIS A 679 7.22 16.97 -11.29
CA HIS A 679 7.19 18.16 -12.13
C HIS A 679 8.53 18.35 -12.87
N ARG A 680 9.67 18.26 -12.17
CA ARG A 680 11.01 18.43 -12.77
C ARG A 680 11.44 17.31 -13.70
N SER A 681 11.21 16.06 -13.30
CA SER A 681 11.78 14.88 -13.99
C SER A 681 10.81 14.17 -14.91
N GLY A 682 9.50 14.37 -14.74
CA GLY A 682 8.46 13.53 -15.34
C GLY A 682 8.31 12.15 -14.72
N ARG A 683 9.14 11.78 -13.75
CA ARG A 683 9.07 10.50 -13.04
C ARG A 683 8.23 10.64 -11.78
N MET A 684 7.09 9.95 -11.75
CA MET A 684 6.23 9.90 -10.57
C MET A 684 6.72 8.77 -9.66
N SER A 685 6.94 9.06 -8.37
CA SER A 685 7.31 8.03 -7.40
C SER A 685 6.18 6.99 -7.27
N ALA A 686 6.53 5.76 -6.93
CA ALA A 686 5.53 4.72 -6.66
C ALA A 686 4.62 5.11 -5.49
N GLN A 687 5.17 5.80 -4.47
CA GLN A 687 4.43 6.29 -3.32
C GLN A 687 3.38 7.35 -3.70
N LEU A 688 3.76 8.38 -4.45
CA LEU A 688 2.84 9.42 -4.90
C LEU A 688 1.75 8.85 -5.82
N ARG A 689 2.12 7.95 -6.73
CA ARG A 689 1.16 7.27 -7.60
C ARG A 689 0.13 6.48 -6.80
N ARG A 690 0.57 5.61 -5.88
CA ARG A 690 -0.32 4.83 -5.01
C ARG A 690 -1.19 5.71 -4.12
N TYR A 691 -0.66 6.85 -3.66
CA TYR A 691 -1.46 7.80 -2.90
C TYR A 691 -2.59 8.41 -3.74
N LEU A 692 -2.29 8.88 -4.95
CA LEU A 692 -3.28 9.46 -5.85
C LEU A 692 -4.33 8.44 -6.29
N GLU A 693 -3.94 7.19 -6.59
CA GLU A 693 -4.86 6.10 -6.92
C GLU A 693 -5.80 5.77 -5.73
N ARG A 694 -5.27 5.70 -4.50
CA ARG A 694 -6.10 5.51 -3.29
C ARG A 694 -7.00 6.70 -3.00
N LEU A 695 -6.53 7.92 -3.26
CA LEU A 695 -7.34 9.13 -3.13
C LEU A 695 -8.52 9.10 -4.09
N ASP A 696 -8.29 8.72 -5.35
CA ASP A 696 -9.33 8.60 -6.37
C ASP A 696 -10.41 7.57 -5.97
N VAL A 697 -9.99 6.39 -5.48
CA VAL A 697 -10.92 5.37 -4.98
C VAL A 697 -11.67 5.86 -3.73
N GLY A 698 -10.95 6.44 -2.76
CA GLY A 698 -11.50 6.89 -1.49
C GLY A 698 -12.54 8.00 -1.62
N GLN A 699 -12.34 8.92 -2.57
CA GLN A 699 -13.28 10.00 -2.88
C GLN A 699 -14.40 9.57 -3.83
N ARG A 700 -14.40 8.32 -4.30
CA ARG A 700 -15.37 7.80 -5.29
C ARG A 700 -15.43 8.68 -6.54
N THR A 701 -14.26 9.10 -7.00
CA THR A 701 -14.11 9.82 -8.27
C THR A 701 -14.59 8.95 -9.45
N ASP A 702 -14.61 9.52 -10.66
CA ASP A 702 -14.92 8.83 -11.92
C ASP A 702 -14.38 7.38 -11.99
N THR A 703 -15.29 6.40 -11.99
CA THR A 703 -14.98 4.96 -11.99
C THR A 703 -14.25 4.49 -13.25
N THR A 704 -14.26 5.30 -14.31
CA THR A 704 -13.47 5.03 -15.53
C THR A 704 -12.01 5.45 -15.40
N GLY A 705 -11.66 6.19 -14.35
CA GLY A 705 -10.32 6.74 -14.11
C GLY A 705 -9.95 7.91 -15.01
N ARG A 706 -10.87 8.42 -15.85
CA ARG A 706 -10.58 9.44 -16.85
C ARG A 706 -10.50 10.85 -16.25
N TYR A 707 -11.36 11.16 -15.28
CA TYR A 707 -11.43 12.46 -14.62
C TYR A 707 -11.07 12.35 -13.15
N SER A 708 -9.79 12.07 -12.89
CA SER A 708 -9.26 11.72 -11.56
C SER A 708 -8.19 12.70 -11.06
N PHE A 709 -7.85 12.67 -9.76
CA PHE A 709 -6.73 13.42 -9.19
C PHE A 709 -5.39 12.97 -9.79
N LEU A 710 -5.19 11.67 -10.01
CA LEU A 710 -4.00 11.15 -10.69
C LEU A 710 -3.84 11.77 -12.09
N GLU A 711 -4.90 11.74 -12.89
CA GLU A 711 -4.87 12.30 -14.24
C GLU A 711 -4.70 13.83 -14.23
N LEU A 712 -5.31 14.52 -13.26
CA LEU A 712 -5.13 15.95 -13.07
C LEU A 712 -3.66 16.32 -12.79
N VAL A 713 -3.00 15.57 -11.89
CA VAL A 713 -1.57 15.78 -11.59
C VAL A 713 -0.70 15.49 -12.82
N ARG A 714 -0.95 14.39 -13.54
CA ARG A 714 -0.23 14.05 -14.78
C ARG A 714 -0.37 15.14 -15.83
N LYS A 715 -1.59 15.62 -16.07
CA LYS A 715 -1.87 16.62 -17.10
C LYS A 715 -1.37 18.00 -16.72
N ALA A 716 -1.38 18.35 -15.42
CA ALA A 716 -0.78 19.60 -14.93
C ALA A 716 0.72 19.64 -15.26
N ARG A 717 1.46 18.56 -14.99
CA ARG A 717 2.87 18.43 -15.38
C ARG A 717 3.06 18.52 -16.89
N ALA A 718 2.22 17.84 -17.69
CA ALA A 718 2.29 17.91 -19.15
C ALA A 718 2.06 19.32 -19.72
N ASN A 719 1.42 20.21 -18.94
CA ASN A 719 1.19 21.62 -19.28
C ASN A 719 2.10 22.58 -18.51
N ASP A 720 3.17 22.09 -17.88
CA ASP A 720 4.13 22.90 -17.12
C ASP A 720 3.48 23.72 -15.98
N ILE A 721 2.41 23.18 -15.39
CA ILE A 721 1.75 23.72 -14.20
C ILE A 721 2.23 22.92 -13.00
N ARG A 722 2.87 23.60 -12.04
CA ARG A 722 3.33 23.01 -10.79
C ARG A 722 2.16 22.70 -9.88
N VAL A 723 2.13 21.50 -9.32
CA VAL A 723 1.14 21.12 -8.31
C VAL A 723 1.70 21.41 -6.92
N GLN A 724 0.93 22.14 -6.10
CA GLN A 724 1.29 22.49 -4.73
C GLN A 724 0.22 21.98 -3.76
N ALA A 725 0.64 21.17 -2.79
CA ALA A 725 -0.17 20.72 -1.68
C ALA A 725 -0.61 21.91 -0.81
N VAL A 726 -1.85 21.88 -0.30
CA VAL A 726 -2.38 22.89 0.64
C VAL A 726 -2.84 22.32 1.98
N ASP A 727 -2.67 21.03 2.21
CA ASP A 727 -2.76 20.41 3.53
C ASP A 727 -1.37 20.12 4.10
N CYS A 728 -1.30 19.85 5.39
CA CYS A 728 -0.22 19.10 6.04
C CYS A 728 -0.85 18.01 6.91
N VAL A 729 -0.06 17.09 7.46
CA VAL A 729 -0.61 16.04 8.33
C VAL A 729 -1.45 16.63 9.46
N ALA A 730 -0.98 17.72 10.08
CA ALA A 730 -1.67 18.35 11.20
C ALA A 730 -2.99 19.07 10.82
N SER A 731 -3.15 19.55 9.59
CA SER A 731 -4.42 20.13 9.12
C SER A 731 -5.41 19.06 8.66
N TYR A 732 -4.90 17.90 8.21
CA TYR A 732 -5.68 16.85 7.56
C TYR A 732 -6.19 15.78 8.53
N GLN A 733 -5.36 15.30 9.45
CA GLN A 733 -5.70 14.26 10.44
C GLN A 733 -6.21 14.92 11.72
N LEU A 734 -7.52 14.92 11.95
CA LEU A 734 -8.17 15.66 13.06
C LEU A 734 -8.84 14.77 14.10
N GLU A 735 -8.74 13.45 13.94
CA GLU A 735 -9.25 12.46 14.89
C GLU A 735 -8.72 12.74 16.30
N GLY A 736 -9.61 12.83 17.30
CA GLY A 736 -9.25 13.15 18.69
C GLY A 736 -9.11 14.65 19.01
N LEU A 737 -9.18 15.55 18.03
CA LEU A 737 -9.19 17.02 18.26
C LEU A 737 -10.57 17.65 18.20
N GLU A 738 -11.55 16.91 17.70
CA GLU A 738 -12.92 17.38 17.55
C GLU A 738 -13.60 17.51 18.91
N VAL A 739 -14.24 18.67 19.14
CA VAL A 739 -15.11 18.88 20.29
C VAL A 739 -16.44 18.19 20.03
N GLU A 740 -17.01 17.49 21.03
CA GLU A 740 -18.31 16.79 20.99
C GLU A 740 -19.54 17.74 20.85
N HIS A 741 -19.51 18.67 19.89
CA HIS A 741 -20.60 19.58 19.59
C HIS A 741 -20.92 19.57 18.08
N PRO A 742 -22.16 19.22 17.69
CA PRO A 742 -22.61 19.30 16.30
C PRO A 742 -22.37 20.70 15.74
N GLY A 743 -21.70 20.79 14.59
CA GLY A 743 -21.49 22.06 13.90
C GLY A 743 -20.11 22.70 14.04
N ASN A 744 -19.16 22.13 14.78
CA ASN A 744 -17.79 22.68 14.90
C ASN A 744 -17.06 22.72 13.53
N PRO A 745 -16.64 23.90 13.03
CA PRO A 745 -15.92 24.01 11.75
C PRO A 745 -14.39 23.91 11.93
N LEU A 746 -13.92 23.01 12.81
CA LEU A 746 -12.49 22.87 13.14
C LEU A 746 -11.65 22.61 11.88
N ARG A 747 -12.05 21.64 11.06
CA ARG A 747 -11.39 21.31 9.78
C ARG A 747 -11.29 22.53 8.87
N GLN A 748 -12.36 23.31 8.74
CA GLN A 748 -12.35 24.52 7.92
C GLN A 748 -11.40 25.58 8.47
N LYS A 749 -11.37 25.79 9.80
CA LYS A 749 -10.44 26.73 10.40
C LYS A 749 -8.99 26.32 10.14
N VAL A 750 -8.59 25.10 10.52
CA VAL A 750 -7.17 24.70 10.46
C VAL A 750 -6.67 24.58 9.02
N MET A 751 -7.48 24.05 8.10
CA MET A 751 -7.13 23.95 6.68
C MET A 751 -7.05 25.33 6.04
N ASN A 752 -8.10 26.16 6.14
CA ASN A 752 -8.12 27.45 5.44
C ASN A 752 -7.01 28.36 5.94
N TYR A 753 -6.73 28.35 7.25
CA TYR A 753 -5.60 29.06 7.84
C TYR A 753 -4.27 28.58 7.26
N TYR A 754 -3.99 27.28 7.28
CA TYR A 754 -2.75 26.71 6.76
C TYR A 754 -2.59 26.95 5.25
N ALA A 755 -3.59 26.58 4.46
CA ALA A 755 -3.65 26.76 3.02
C ALA A 755 -3.43 28.23 2.61
N SER A 756 -4.06 29.18 3.30
CA SER A 756 -3.88 30.61 3.00
C SER A 756 -2.42 31.05 3.12
N ARG A 757 -1.68 30.52 4.10
CA ARG A 757 -0.26 30.82 4.28
C ARG A 757 0.60 30.19 3.18
N ILE A 758 0.29 28.96 2.75
CA ILE A 758 0.98 28.29 1.64
C ILE A 758 0.76 29.06 0.33
N VAL A 759 -0.48 29.47 0.05
CA VAL A 759 -0.78 30.29 -1.14
C VAL A 759 -0.06 31.62 -1.08
N SER A 760 -0.16 32.36 0.03
CA SER A 760 0.50 33.67 0.15
C SER A 760 2.02 33.58 0.11
N ALA A 761 2.63 32.51 0.66
CA ALA A 761 4.07 32.27 0.56
C ALA A 761 4.50 32.01 -0.88
N GLY A 762 3.80 31.11 -1.59
CA GLY A 762 4.11 30.83 -3.00
C GLY A 762 3.91 32.05 -3.91
N GLN A 763 2.91 32.88 -3.65
CA GLN A 763 2.65 34.10 -4.41
C GLN A 763 3.61 35.25 -4.09
N ALA A 764 4.37 35.17 -2.99
CA ALA A 764 5.44 36.11 -2.68
C ALA A 764 6.74 35.82 -3.45
N GLU A 765 6.86 34.65 -4.09
CA GLU A 765 8.05 34.29 -4.88
C GLU A 765 8.14 35.08 -6.19
N THR A 766 9.37 35.42 -6.60
CA THR A 766 9.60 36.15 -7.86
C THR A 766 9.22 35.26 -9.05
N GLY A 767 8.21 35.67 -9.81
CA GLY A 767 7.76 34.92 -10.99
C GLY A 767 6.73 33.83 -10.72
N ALA A 768 6.07 33.83 -9.54
CA ALA A 768 5.07 32.83 -9.14
C ALA A 768 3.91 32.59 -10.14
N GLY A 769 3.66 33.54 -11.04
CA GLY A 769 2.57 33.47 -12.01
C GLY A 769 1.19 33.52 -11.34
N LYS A 770 0.15 33.30 -12.13
CA LYS A 770 -1.22 33.14 -11.63
C LYS A 770 -1.43 31.72 -11.12
N TRP A 771 -2.51 31.51 -10.39
CA TRP A 771 -2.78 30.22 -9.78
C TRP A 771 -4.25 29.83 -9.79
N VAL A 772 -4.51 28.55 -9.61
CA VAL A 772 -5.84 28.02 -9.32
C VAL A 772 -5.75 27.12 -8.09
N ALA A 773 -6.79 27.08 -7.27
CA ALA A 773 -6.91 26.07 -6.21
C ALA A 773 -8.11 25.18 -6.47
N LEU A 774 -7.97 23.86 -6.29
CA LEU A 774 -9.08 22.92 -6.24
C LEU A 774 -9.23 22.44 -4.80
N VAL A 775 -10.36 22.80 -4.18
CA VAL A 775 -10.68 22.49 -2.79
C VAL A 775 -12.15 22.07 -2.67
N GLY A 776 -12.49 21.40 -1.59
CA GLY A 776 -13.86 21.06 -1.24
C GLY A 776 -14.71 22.32 -1.07
N ASN A 777 -16.00 22.21 -1.36
CA ASN A 777 -16.96 23.31 -1.28
C ASN A 777 -16.93 24.06 0.06
N THR A 778 -16.60 23.37 1.16
CA THR A 778 -16.55 23.96 2.51
C THR A 778 -15.27 24.75 2.80
N HIS A 779 -14.27 24.67 1.91
CA HIS A 779 -12.98 25.38 1.98
C HIS A 779 -12.87 26.53 0.98
N SER A 780 -13.70 26.54 -0.07
CA SER A 780 -13.64 27.54 -1.15
C SER A 780 -14.00 28.95 -0.67
N ASN A 781 -15.19 29.10 -0.10
CA ASN A 781 -15.78 30.36 0.33
C ASN A 781 -16.31 30.22 1.77
N PHE A 782 -17.01 31.24 2.29
CA PHE A 782 -17.63 31.18 3.61
C PHE A 782 -18.46 29.90 3.85
N TYR A 783 -18.08 29.14 4.87
CA TYR A 783 -18.83 28.00 5.37
C TYR A 783 -18.90 28.03 6.88
N LYS A 784 -20.10 27.90 7.45
CA LYS A 784 -20.33 28.00 8.91
C LYS A 784 -19.66 29.24 9.55
N ARG A 785 -19.70 30.37 8.84
CA ARG A 785 -19.07 31.67 9.22
C ARG A 785 -17.53 31.66 9.30
N VAL A 786 -16.88 30.64 8.75
CA VAL A 786 -15.42 30.61 8.58
C VAL A 786 -15.12 31.07 7.14
N PRO A 787 -14.30 32.12 6.94
CA PRO A 787 -13.86 32.53 5.61
C PRO A 787 -13.13 31.39 4.89
N GLY A 788 -13.44 31.20 3.61
CA GLY A 788 -12.78 30.26 2.72
C GLY A 788 -11.50 30.83 2.13
N LEU A 789 -10.81 30.03 1.33
CA LEU A 789 -9.57 30.45 0.69
C LEU A 789 -9.78 31.63 -0.28
N ALA A 790 -10.95 31.71 -0.93
CA ALA A 790 -11.31 32.82 -1.81
C ALA A 790 -11.32 34.14 -1.06
N GLU A 791 -11.99 34.21 0.10
CA GLU A 791 -12.02 35.43 0.91
C GLU A 791 -10.66 35.74 1.53
N LEU A 792 -9.92 34.72 1.97
CA LEU A 792 -8.60 34.91 2.58
C LEU A 792 -7.57 35.47 1.58
N GLN A 793 -7.67 35.10 0.30
CA GLN A 793 -6.76 35.56 -0.75
C GLN A 793 -7.31 36.74 -1.57
N GLY A 794 -8.59 37.11 -1.38
CA GLY A 794 -9.23 38.21 -2.12
C GLY A 794 -9.40 37.90 -3.60
N VAL A 795 -9.78 36.66 -3.94
CA VAL A 795 -9.94 36.16 -5.32
C VAL A 795 -11.31 35.51 -5.52
N PRO A 796 -11.78 35.32 -6.78
CA PRO A 796 -13.05 34.64 -7.05
C PRO A 796 -13.09 33.20 -6.56
N GLY A 797 -14.20 32.83 -5.93
CA GLY A 797 -14.61 31.45 -5.71
C GLY A 797 -15.60 30.97 -6.80
N LEU A 798 -15.26 29.89 -7.50
CA LEU A 798 -16.10 29.24 -8.51
C LEU A 798 -16.48 27.83 -8.08
N ARG A 799 -17.77 27.60 -7.79
CA ARG A 799 -18.27 26.27 -7.47
C ARG A 799 -18.59 25.49 -8.75
N LEU A 800 -17.97 24.32 -8.91
CA LEU A 800 -18.22 23.39 -10.01
C LEU A 800 -19.09 22.22 -9.53
N VAL A 801 -20.18 21.97 -10.26
CA VAL A 801 -21.14 20.91 -9.91
C VAL A 801 -21.50 20.04 -11.12
N ASP A 802 -21.74 18.77 -10.83
CA ASP A 802 -22.30 17.83 -11.79
C ASP A 802 -23.76 18.18 -12.10
N ALA A 803 -24.15 17.92 -13.35
CA ALA A 803 -25.49 18.16 -13.85
C ALA A 803 -25.94 17.01 -14.76
N GLY A 804 -27.24 16.76 -14.77
CA GLY A 804 -27.88 15.86 -15.74
C GLY A 804 -28.38 16.58 -16.99
N PRO A 805 -29.08 15.86 -17.87
CA PRO A 805 -29.64 16.43 -19.10
C PRO A 805 -30.51 17.66 -18.83
N GLY A 806 -30.19 18.79 -19.49
CA GLY A 806 -30.93 20.05 -19.37
C GLY A 806 -30.64 20.89 -18.12
N GLN A 807 -29.71 20.46 -17.25
CA GLN A 807 -29.35 21.18 -16.02
C GLN A 807 -28.00 21.92 -16.11
N ALA A 808 -27.27 21.78 -17.23
CA ALA A 808 -26.03 22.51 -17.45
C ALA A 808 -26.27 24.02 -17.56
N THR A 809 -25.32 24.83 -17.06
CA THR A 809 -25.44 26.29 -17.04
C THR A 809 -24.21 26.96 -17.64
N GLY A 810 -24.33 28.27 -17.90
CA GLY A 810 -23.16 29.15 -17.95
C GLY A 810 -22.52 29.35 -16.57
N ILE A 811 -21.51 30.22 -16.50
CA ILE A 811 -21.03 30.74 -15.22
C ILE A 811 -22.04 31.79 -14.73
N THR A 812 -22.65 31.55 -13.58
CA THR A 812 -23.66 32.44 -12.96
C THR A 812 -23.23 32.83 -11.56
N LEU A 813 -23.94 33.78 -10.93
CA LEU A 813 -23.86 33.93 -9.47
C LEU A 813 -24.30 32.63 -8.80
N ASP A 814 -23.64 32.26 -7.71
CA ASP A 814 -24.02 31.07 -6.95
C ASP A 814 -25.14 31.38 -5.95
N ALA A 815 -26.28 30.72 -6.12
CA ALA A 815 -27.40 30.79 -5.18
C ALA A 815 -27.15 30.03 -3.87
N GLY A 816 -26.09 29.22 -3.83
CA GLY A 816 -25.77 28.33 -2.72
C GLY A 816 -26.59 27.05 -2.71
N GLU A 817 -26.14 26.09 -1.92
CA GLU A 817 -26.76 24.78 -1.77
C GLU A 817 -26.56 24.25 -0.35
N TYR A 818 -27.59 23.67 0.28
CA TYR A 818 -27.39 23.06 1.60
C TYR A 818 -26.63 21.74 1.44
N TYR A 819 -25.52 21.65 2.18
CA TYR A 819 -24.56 20.57 2.09
C TYR A 819 -25.06 19.34 2.88
N LEU A 820 -25.12 18.17 2.24
CA LEU A 820 -25.16 16.89 2.99
C LEU A 820 -23.79 16.24 2.84
N PRO A 821 -23.00 16.09 3.93
CA PRO A 821 -21.88 15.18 3.89
C PRO A 821 -22.40 13.75 3.69
N SER A 822 -21.55 12.88 3.14
CA SER A 822 -21.92 11.57 2.58
C SER A 822 -22.64 10.58 3.52
N MET A 823 -22.87 10.88 4.81
CA MET A 823 -23.70 10.11 5.74
C MET A 823 -24.30 10.95 6.91
N GLY A 824 -24.58 12.26 6.72
CA GLY A 824 -25.01 13.15 7.82
C GLY A 824 -26.25 14.03 7.53
N ASN A 825 -26.79 14.65 8.58
CA ASN A 825 -27.78 15.73 8.46
C ASN A 825 -27.13 16.98 7.85
N PRO A 826 -27.90 17.87 7.19
CA PRO A 826 -27.34 19.10 6.64
C PRO A 826 -26.90 20.03 7.77
N ASP A 827 -25.63 20.41 7.77
CA ASP A 827 -25.04 21.22 8.84
C ASP A 827 -24.63 22.65 8.39
N GLY A 828 -24.61 22.91 7.08
CA GLY A 828 -24.24 24.22 6.54
C GLY A 828 -24.62 24.39 5.06
N ILE A 829 -24.53 25.63 4.58
CA ILE A 829 -24.73 25.98 3.16
C ILE A 829 -23.35 26.21 2.53
N VAL A 830 -23.13 25.62 1.37
CA VAL A 830 -21.98 25.91 0.51
C VAL A 830 -22.40 26.89 -0.58
N GLN A 831 -21.62 27.94 -0.76
CA GLN A 831 -21.91 29.00 -1.73
C GLN A 831 -20.59 29.64 -2.17
N GLY A 832 -20.30 29.58 -3.47
CA GLY A 832 -19.22 30.36 -4.09
C GLY A 832 -19.65 31.77 -4.47
N ASP A 833 -18.75 32.54 -5.09
CA ASP A 833 -19.14 33.79 -5.77
C ASP A 833 -19.87 33.48 -7.08
N LEU A 834 -19.34 32.48 -7.79
CA LEU A 834 -19.82 32.01 -9.08
C LEU A 834 -20.11 30.50 -9.04
N ARG A 835 -20.96 30.03 -9.94
CA ARG A 835 -21.30 28.62 -10.12
C ARG A 835 -21.28 28.24 -11.60
N LEU A 836 -20.78 27.04 -11.91
CA LEU A 836 -20.90 26.40 -13.22
C LEU A 836 -21.34 24.94 -13.05
N ALA A 837 -22.43 24.58 -13.73
CA ALA A 837 -22.96 23.23 -13.79
C ALA A 837 -22.63 22.59 -15.13
N LEU A 838 -21.95 21.44 -15.10
CA LEU A 838 -21.52 20.72 -16.31
C LEU A 838 -22.30 19.42 -16.44
N GLN A 839 -22.79 19.13 -17.65
CA GLN A 839 -23.45 17.87 -17.91
C GLN A 839 -22.42 16.72 -17.90
N THR A 840 -22.42 15.96 -16.82
CA THR A 840 -21.52 14.83 -16.54
C THR A 840 -22.27 13.57 -16.13
N GLN A 841 -23.56 13.70 -15.77
CA GLN A 841 -24.41 12.60 -15.33
C GLN A 841 -25.45 12.28 -16.41
N ASP A 842 -25.76 11.00 -16.57
CA ASP A 842 -26.80 10.54 -17.51
C ASP A 842 -28.22 10.80 -16.96
N GLN A 843 -28.34 11.08 -15.67
CA GLN A 843 -29.60 11.35 -14.98
C GLN A 843 -29.60 12.75 -14.34
N PRO A 844 -30.77 13.39 -14.17
CA PRO A 844 -30.89 14.65 -13.44
C PRO A 844 -30.32 14.55 -12.02
N VAL A 845 -29.49 15.53 -11.65
CA VAL A 845 -28.92 15.67 -10.31
C VAL A 845 -29.87 16.51 -9.46
N ALA A 846 -30.11 16.07 -8.22
CA ALA A 846 -30.96 16.81 -7.29
C ALA A 846 -30.25 18.08 -6.80
N PHE A 847 -30.86 19.25 -7.00
CA PHE A 847 -30.39 20.52 -6.44
C PHE A 847 -31.08 20.82 -5.11
N ARG A 848 -30.28 21.20 -4.10
CA ARG A 848 -30.74 21.44 -2.73
C ARG A 848 -30.80 22.92 -2.38
N ASP A 849 -31.95 23.53 -2.66
CA ASP A 849 -32.14 24.98 -2.51
C ASP A 849 -31.84 25.48 -1.08
N ALA A 850 -30.85 26.35 -0.97
CA ALA A 850 -30.41 27.03 0.26
C ALA A 850 -31.53 27.83 0.96
N ILE A 851 -32.57 28.25 0.25
CA ILE A 851 -33.75 28.91 0.82
C ILE A 851 -34.56 27.91 1.65
N THR A 852 -34.68 26.67 1.17
CA THR A 852 -35.46 25.59 1.78
C THR A 852 -34.72 24.76 2.83
N ALA A 853 -33.51 25.19 3.22
CA ALA A 853 -32.67 24.47 4.16
C ALA A 853 -33.40 24.21 5.51
N PRO A 854 -33.31 23.00 6.08
CA PRO A 854 -33.95 22.66 7.36
C PRO A 854 -33.52 23.56 8.53
N PRO A 855 -34.33 23.67 9.61
CA PRO A 855 -33.91 24.32 10.84
C PRO A 855 -32.61 23.70 11.39
N GLY A 856 -31.65 24.54 11.78
CA GLY A 856 -30.32 24.10 12.27
C GLY A 856 -29.18 24.21 11.25
N VAL A 857 -29.48 24.39 9.96
CA VAL A 857 -28.45 24.62 8.93
C VAL A 857 -27.83 26.01 9.11
N ILE A 858 -26.52 26.06 9.30
CA ILE A 858 -25.78 27.31 9.49
C ILE A 858 -25.56 27.99 8.12
N ARG A 859 -26.05 29.23 7.98
CA ARG A 859 -25.85 30.04 6.76
C ARG A 859 -24.42 30.62 6.70
N PRO A 860 -23.90 30.92 5.50
CA PRO A 860 -22.64 31.65 5.34
C PRO A 860 -22.81 33.02 6.00
N GLY A 861 -21.89 33.42 6.87
CA GLY A 861 -21.89 34.74 7.51
C GLY A 861 -21.03 35.70 6.69
N SER A 862 -21.48 36.93 6.52
CA SER A 862 -20.70 38.03 5.94
C SER A 862 -19.71 38.62 6.93
#